data_AF-A0A348RZX9-F1
#
_entry.id   AF-A0A348RZX9-F1
#
_cell.length_a   1.000
_cell.length_b   1.000
_cell.length_c   1.000
_cell.angle_alpha   90.00
_cell.angle_beta   90.00
_cell.angle_gamma   90.00
#
_symmetry.space_group_name_H-M   'P 1'
#
loop_
_entity.id
_entity.type
_entity.pdbx_description
1 polymer ?
#
loop_
_entity_poly.entity_id
_entity_poly.type
_entity_poly.pdbx_seq_one_letter_code
_entity_poly.pdbx_strand_id
1 'polypeptide(L)'
;MLIRQQSAPKFNSLQIDFGGTEGNGAGASPSPWVTLEILNQDETVDLGGGISLTALDDGFTPNNPAPPNEDAEYDGFIVPQEARNDYFYKNVDAAGTEARMRIDGLPAGVYNVTVFEGRTTDAGQVAKIWAAGEDEPAAENTGSFAGGSATVTITLGAGESLWYKHLEDNSGGVSGMIVRRVSSAVEAPIQVDFGGTEGNGAGASPVPWITIDSLDQDEVVELGGGVTMTALDDGFTPNNPAPPGESAIYDGILVPVEARDDYLYKNVDAAGTEARLRIDGLKAGTYNVTVFEGRTSDVNQVAKIWVGSDEPSDENTGSFAGGSATVEISIGDGETLWYKHLEDNSGGISGMIIRQTDADDSQAFLAGAFGSAGGFSALISGAGSVDAGTVSAILDGQVIDVSAEKDGDAIRVAYAVDDMPLPPESIHDLEMSWNQGGSTQSQSTTFSVGLYSLVSPDVALSDVDTSTGGFLLRVVQSEEGLANNTALREQHLRGEVGGDNIADDWQSDNYVWTVDLINMDQNEGPAGEFFDRADGSSRDVFDEYIPGIPGLTDSTDNITAEIKTVVNIPSAGLYSFGFNSDDGFRTSIGNDAADSLIVGEFNGGRGASTTSFDVYFQKPGNYAMRTIWYEGGGGANFEWFTNEPAKALLNDRDNGGLETYAYESSFAASVTSVEPGGGARGVDPEANISVRIEDESGSVDQDSVSLLLDGVETGAQISKDNGVTSVVIDRSGQLWQPNQVVTASLEYTVDGDTRNVSWSWKVGDYLILPAAGYRTDLGTGQDQGFTMRVHQLAGIRANSTPEVEAQLRGERGDNLADPLGGVESSDPNRPGVIFDVDGVINFDQDGAAAGVFRDLGDGSLIDRSDDYIPGIPGLEEGTDNIGAEILSYIEFPEAGFYRMIFNSDDGFRVTLGHEASPDAIQLGVFSGGRGAADTVFGFAVVKAGLYPMRAIWYEGGGGANLEWSSTDLSTRVLINDPEGGLKSYRARTGDVDTEEETSGAISSIELSDGSVVIAFEGILKSSSAVGGPYEAVAGATSPYSVAPEGESHFFIAE
;
A
#
# COMPACT_ATOMS: atom_id res chain seq x y z
N MET A 1 -0.13 2.03 -3.93
CA MET A 1 0.62 3.32 -3.99
C MET A 1 1.89 3.18 -3.18
N LEU A 2 3.07 3.20 -3.82
CA LEU A 2 4.35 3.22 -3.11
C LEU A 2 4.51 4.55 -2.37
N ILE A 3 4.34 4.53 -1.05
CA ILE A 3 4.95 5.55 -0.20
C ILE A 3 6.46 5.30 -0.29
N ARG A 4 7.14 5.99 -1.22
CA ARG A 4 8.61 6.11 -1.17
C ARG A 4 8.95 6.98 0.04
N GLN A 5 8.96 6.39 1.22
CA GLN A 5 9.69 6.97 2.35
C GLN A 5 11.16 7.02 1.90
N GLN A 6 11.65 8.23 1.65
CA GLN A 6 13.09 8.46 1.53
C GLN A 6 13.72 8.02 2.84
N SER A 7 14.51 6.95 2.80
CA SER A 7 15.27 6.48 3.94
C SER A 7 16.22 7.60 4.42
N ALA A 8 16.25 7.80 5.74
CA ALA A 8 17.17 8.76 6.36
C ALA A 8 18.63 8.40 5.99
N PRO A 9 19.53 9.39 5.83
CA PRO A 9 20.93 9.15 5.49
C PRO A 9 21.58 8.20 6.50
N LYS A 10 22.12 7.07 6.02
CA LYS A 10 22.66 5.99 6.86
C LYS A 10 24.02 6.41 7.47
N PHE A 11 24.09 6.54 8.79
CA PHE A 11 25.34 6.64 9.54
C PHE A 11 26.09 5.30 9.48
N ASN A 12 27.38 5.32 9.10
CA ASN A 12 28.22 4.13 8.98
C ASN A 12 29.27 4.02 10.10
N SER A 13 29.99 5.12 10.39
CA SER A 13 31.06 5.11 11.38
C SER A 13 31.45 6.52 11.82
N LEU A 14 32.04 6.62 13.01
CA LEU A 14 32.65 7.81 13.59
C LEU A 14 34.03 7.44 14.12
N GLN A 15 35.07 8.17 13.70
CA GLN A 15 36.43 8.02 14.19
C GLN A 15 36.85 9.26 14.98
N ILE A 16 37.22 9.07 16.23
CA ILE A 16 37.58 10.14 17.17
C ILE A 16 39.04 9.98 17.57
N ASP A 17 39.79 11.06 17.41
CA ASP A 17 41.19 11.21 17.77
C ASP A 17 41.28 12.08 19.03
N PHE A 18 41.83 11.53 20.11
CA PHE A 18 41.95 12.18 21.43
C PHE A 18 43.33 12.81 21.62
N GLY A 19 43.59 13.83 20.81
CA GLY A 19 44.74 14.72 20.82
C GLY A 19 44.67 15.59 19.57
N GLY A 20 45.60 16.53 19.38
CA GLY A 20 45.46 17.51 18.31
C GLY A 20 46.69 18.33 17.95
N THR A 21 46.45 19.46 17.30
CA THR A 21 47.48 20.33 16.69
C THR A 21 48.14 21.30 17.66
N GLU A 22 47.54 21.52 18.84
CA GLU A 22 48.06 22.43 19.85
C GLU A 22 48.62 21.70 21.09
N GLY A 23 49.59 22.34 21.76
CA GLY A 23 50.17 21.81 22.99
C GLY A 23 51.05 20.58 22.78
N ASN A 24 50.71 19.50 23.46
CA ASN A 24 51.49 18.27 23.55
C ASN A 24 50.98 17.17 22.60
N GLY A 25 50.08 17.46 21.65
CA GLY A 25 49.57 16.47 20.69
C GLY A 25 50.52 16.13 19.54
N ALA A 26 50.23 15.04 18.84
CA ALA A 26 50.98 14.52 17.68
C ALA A 26 50.54 15.15 16.34
N GLY A 27 49.53 16.02 16.36
CA GLY A 27 48.94 16.69 15.20
C GLY A 27 47.55 16.16 14.88
N ALA A 28 46.76 16.91 14.11
CA ALA A 28 45.44 16.44 13.70
C ALA A 28 45.53 15.25 12.73
N SER A 29 44.71 14.24 13.00
CA SER A 29 44.54 13.10 12.11
C SER A 29 43.87 13.50 10.78
N PRO A 30 44.21 12.82 9.67
CA PRO A 30 43.57 13.06 8.39
C PRO A 30 42.07 12.71 8.42
N SER A 31 41.28 13.45 7.64
CA SER A 31 39.87 13.12 7.37
C SER A 31 39.74 11.64 6.97
N PRO A 32 38.75 10.88 7.51
CA PRO A 32 37.54 11.35 8.20
C PRO A 32 37.63 11.48 9.74
N TRP A 33 38.82 11.40 10.34
CA TRP A 33 38.96 11.48 11.80
C TRP A 33 38.57 12.86 12.37
N VAL A 34 37.81 12.85 13.47
CA VAL A 34 37.48 14.03 14.27
C VAL A 34 38.49 14.16 15.40
N THR A 35 39.42 15.10 15.24
CA THR A 35 40.48 15.40 16.21
C THR A 35 39.97 16.36 17.29
N LEU A 36 40.12 15.96 18.56
CA LEU A 36 39.73 16.73 19.74
C LEU A 36 40.96 17.21 20.49
N GLU A 37 41.03 18.51 20.78
CA GLU A 37 42.19 19.10 21.47
C GLU A 37 42.14 18.94 23.00
N ILE A 38 40.94 18.97 23.58
CA ILE A 38 40.68 18.84 25.02
C ILE A 38 39.21 18.47 25.24
N LEU A 39 38.91 17.77 26.35
CA LEU A 39 37.54 17.63 26.85
C LEU A 39 37.42 18.28 28.22
N ASN A 40 36.67 19.37 28.31
CA ASN A 40 36.33 19.97 29.59
C ASN A 40 35.13 19.25 30.20
N GLN A 41 35.14 19.09 31.52
CA GLN A 41 34.03 18.48 32.25
C GLN A 41 32.73 19.25 31.98
N ASP A 42 31.67 18.51 31.65
CA ASP A 42 30.31 18.98 31.38
C ASP A 42 30.18 19.93 30.18
N GLU A 43 31.21 20.02 29.32
CA GLU A 43 31.16 20.73 28.05
C GLU A 43 30.93 19.75 26.90
N THR A 44 29.92 20.04 26.06
CA THR A 44 29.57 19.23 24.89
C THR A 44 30.35 19.69 23.67
N VAL A 45 30.97 18.73 22.98
CA VAL A 45 31.70 18.95 21.73
C VAL A 45 30.92 18.33 20.57
N ASP A 46 30.77 19.08 19.48
CA ASP A 46 30.14 18.61 18.25
C ASP A 46 31.11 17.73 17.46
N LEU A 47 30.69 16.52 17.11
CA LEU A 47 31.45 15.58 16.29
C LEU A 47 30.97 15.57 14.82
N GLY A 48 29.99 16.40 14.47
CA GLY A 48 29.38 16.49 13.16
C GLY A 48 28.19 15.55 12.99
N GLY A 49 27.35 15.85 11.98
CA GLY A 49 26.17 15.03 11.65
C GLY A 49 25.09 14.97 12.73
N GLY A 50 25.08 15.92 13.68
CA GLY A 50 24.18 15.92 14.83
C GLY A 50 24.64 15.06 16.01
N ILE A 51 25.84 14.46 15.93
CA ILE A 51 26.43 13.65 16.99
C ILE A 51 27.30 14.53 17.88
N SER A 52 27.24 14.33 19.19
CA SER A 52 28.04 15.09 20.15
C SER A 52 28.65 14.20 21.22
N LEU A 53 29.75 14.66 21.82
CA LEU A 53 30.44 13.99 22.93
C LEU A 53 30.58 14.94 24.11
N THR A 54 30.26 14.45 25.31
CA THR A 54 30.38 15.20 26.57
C THR A 54 31.18 14.38 27.58
N ALA A 55 32.26 14.94 28.13
CA ALA A 55 32.96 14.35 29.27
C ALA A 55 32.22 14.69 30.57
N LEU A 56 32.06 13.71 31.44
CA LEU A 56 31.27 13.76 32.66
C LEU A 56 32.13 13.30 33.84
N ASP A 57 31.85 13.85 35.02
CA ASP A 57 32.57 13.65 36.29
C ASP A 57 33.98 14.24 36.36
N ASP A 58 34.73 14.27 35.25
CA ASP A 58 36.02 14.94 35.09
C ASP A 58 36.28 15.30 33.62
N GLY A 59 37.30 16.13 33.37
CA GLY A 59 37.79 16.42 32.03
C GLY A 59 39.00 15.56 31.64
N PHE A 60 39.36 15.63 30.37
CA PHE A 60 40.51 14.95 29.79
C PHE A 60 41.39 15.95 29.04
N THR A 61 42.70 15.92 29.30
CA THR A 61 43.66 16.82 28.68
C THR A 61 44.71 16.06 27.87
N PRO A 62 45.27 16.66 26.82
CA PRO A 62 46.32 16.04 26.02
C PRO A 62 47.64 15.98 26.80
N ASN A 63 48.40 14.91 26.61
CA ASN A 63 49.74 14.73 27.17
C ASN A 63 50.78 14.52 26.06
N ASN A 64 52.08 14.57 26.40
CA ASN A 64 53.20 14.50 25.43
C ASN A 64 53.07 13.27 24.54
N PRO A 65 53.30 13.36 23.21
CA PRO A 65 53.06 12.25 22.31
C PRO A 65 53.93 11.06 22.70
N ALA A 66 53.35 9.87 22.67
CA ALA A 66 54.05 8.64 23.01
C ALA A 66 54.10 7.71 21.79
N PRO A 67 55.26 7.07 21.49
CA PRO A 67 55.41 6.24 20.30
C PRO A 67 54.46 5.05 20.31
N PRO A 68 53.94 4.72 19.12
CA PRO A 68 54.70 3.84 18.24
C PRO A 68 55.23 4.52 16.97
N ASN A 69 54.75 5.71 16.58
CA ASN A 69 55.13 6.44 15.36
C ASN A 69 54.91 5.64 14.05
N GLU A 70 53.85 4.87 14.01
CA GLU A 70 53.43 4.11 12.83
C GLU A 70 51.91 3.94 12.87
N ASP A 71 51.31 3.78 11.69
CA ASP A 71 49.88 3.46 11.57
C ASP A 71 49.58 2.08 12.17
N ALA A 72 48.34 1.85 12.56
CA ALA A 72 47.82 0.51 12.83
C ALA A 72 46.50 0.28 12.10
N GLU A 73 46.00 -0.94 12.19
CA GLU A 73 44.66 -1.27 11.74
C GLU A 73 43.87 -1.80 12.94
N TYR A 74 42.78 -1.12 13.29
CA TYR A 74 41.86 -1.53 14.34
C TYR A 74 40.45 -1.56 13.77
N ASP A 75 39.72 -2.65 14.00
CA ASP A 75 38.33 -2.83 13.55
C ASP A 75 38.11 -2.59 12.05
N GLY A 76 39.13 -2.86 11.21
CA GLY A 76 39.11 -2.65 9.77
C GLY A 76 39.39 -1.21 9.32
N PHE A 77 39.70 -0.30 10.23
CA PHE A 77 40.10 1.07 9.92
C PHE A 77 41.61 1.24 10.09
N ILE A 78 42.21 1.98 9.15
CA ILE A 78 43.56 2.50 9.32
C ILE A 78 43.50 3.59 10.39
N VAL A 79 44.19 3.34 11.50
CA VAL A 79 44.42 4.32 12.57
C VAL A 79 45.75 5.00 12.30
N PRO A 80 45.74 6.28 11.87
CA PRO A 80 46.95 6.99 11.48
C PRO A 80 47.87 7.16 12.68
N GLN A 81 49.17 7.25 12.42
CA GLN A 81 50.18 7.48 13.46
C GLN A 81 49.85 8.69 14.35
N GLU A 82 49.20 9.73 13.80
CA GLU A 82 48.78 10.93 14.53
C GLU A 82 47.83 10.53 15.67
N ALA A 83 46.66 9.94 15.36
CA ALA A 83 45.72 9.40 16.34
C ALA A 83 46.32 8.39 17.33
N ARG A 84 47.28 7.55 16.90
CA ARG A 84 47.92 6.57 17.81
C ARG A 84 48.89 7.21 18.78
N ASN A 85 49.58 8.26 18.36
CA ASN A 85 50.59 8.93 19.19
C ASN A 85 49.97 9.94 20.14
N ASP A 86 48.77 10.40 19.83
CA ASP A 86 47.91 11.20 20.69
C ASP A 86 47.36 10.35 21.84
N TYR A 87 47.23 10.96 23.02
CA TYR A 87 46.47 10.38 24.14
C TYR A 87 46.03 11.44 25.13
N PHE A 88 44.78 11.32 25.51
CA PHE A 88 44.17 12.03 26.61
C PHE A 88 44.37 11.27 27.91
N TYR A 89 44.79 12.01 28.95
CA TYR A 89 44.73 11.54 30.33
C TYR A 89 43.64 12.28 31.07
N LYS A 90 43.07 11.60 32.06
CA LYS A 90 42.08 12.21 32.93
C LYS A 90 42.74 13.30 33.79
N ASN A 91 42.09 14.45 33.99
CA ASN A 91 42.67 15.57 34.74
C ASN A 91 43.02 15.20 36.20
N VAL A 92 42.16 14.44 36.87
CA VAL A 92 42.47 13.77 38.14
C VAL A 92 43.07 12.39 37.85
N ASP A 93 44.34 12.39 37.45
CA ASP A 93 45.17 11.21 37.20
C ASP A 93 45.66 10.60 38.52
N ALA A 94 44.81 9.77 39.11
CA ALA A 94 45.13 8.97 40.28
C ALA A 94 44.46 7.60 40.18
N ALA A 95 45.24 6.55 40.47
CA ALA A 95 44.78 5.16 40.41
C ALA A 95 43.50 4.93 41.24
N GLY A 96 42.51 4.27 40.64
CA GLY A 96 41.22 3.98 41.25
C GLY A 96 40.21 5.12 41.15
N THR A 97 40.50 6.18 40.39
CA THR A 97 39.51 7.19 40.01
C THR A 97 38.91 6.86 38.63
N GLU A 98 37.73 7.40 38.34
CA GLU A 98 36.99 7.12 37.09
C GLU A 98 36.42 8.41 36.48
N ALA A 99 36.15 8.42 35.18
CA ALA A 99 35.46 9.50 34.49
C ALA A 99 34.67 8.97 33.31
N ARG A 100 33.50 9.57 33.05
CA ARG A 100 32.59 9.14 31.99
C ARG A 100 32.71 10.03 30.75
N MET A 101 32.40 9.47 29.59
CA MET A 101 32.08 10.19 28.37
C MET A 101 30.73 9.68 27.89
N ARG A 102 29.89 10.59 27.38
CA ARG A 102 28.61 10.28 26.78
C ARG A 102 28.59 10.77 25.34
N ILE A 103 28.20 9.91 24.41
CA ILE A 103 27.98 10.25 23.00
C ILE A 103 26.48 10.24 22.74
N ASP A 104 25.96 11.36 22.27
CA ASP A 104 24.54 11.58 21.96
C ASP A 104 24.34 11.74 20.44
N GLY A 105 23.16 11.39 19.94
CA GLY A 105 22.77 11.63 18.54
C GLY A 105 23.13 10.50 17.56
N LEU A 106 23.61 9.36 18.04
CA LEU A 106 23.77 8.15 17.22
C LEU A 106 22.37 7.61 16.83
N PRO A 107 22.14 7.21 15.57
CA PRO A 107 20.91 6.51 15.18
C PRO A 107 20.73 5.19 15.93
N ALA A 108 19.50 4.64 15.95
CA ALA A 108 19.28 3.28 16.42
C ALA A 108 20.10 2.28 15.58
N GLY A 109 20.63 1.25 16.22
CA GLY A 109 21.41 0.20 15.55
C GLY A 109 22.40 -0.49 16.49
N VAL A 110 23.10 -1.49 15.96
CA VAL A 110 24.19 -2.18 16.66
C VAL A 110 25.53 -1.59 16.28
N TYR A 111 26.41 -1.38 17.26
CA TYR A 111 27.69 -0.67 17.12
C TYR A 111 28.85 -1.46 17.71
N ASN A 112 29.94 -1.59 16.98
CA ASN A 112 31.25 -1.90 17.53
C ASN A 112 31.90 -0.61 18.01
N VAL A 113 32.20 -0.55 19.30
CA VAL A 113 32.89 0.57 19.94
C VAL A 113 34.30 0.12 20.27
N THR A 114 35.26 0.54 19.45
CA THR A 114 36.68 0.24 19.61
C THR A 114 37.39 1.39 20.27
N VAL A 115 38.02 1.13 21.42
CA VAL A 115 38.90 2.08 22.10
C VAL A 115 40.35 1.60 21.99
N PHE A 116 41.28 2.52 21.86
CA PHE A 116 42.68 2.18 21.66
C PHE A 116 43.64 3.12 22.40
N GLU A 117 44.82 2.60 22.68
CA GLU A 117 45.95 3.34 23.23
C GLU A 117 47.20 2.96 22.44
N GLY A 118 47.86 3.93 21.81
CA GLY A 118 49.09 3.65 21.06
C GLY A 118 50.32 3.44 21.96
N ARG A 119 50.29 3.98 23.19
CA ARG A 119 51.42 3.89 24.12
C ARG A 119 51.68 2.44 24.55
N THR A 120 52.89 1.95 24.27
CA THR A 120 53.27 0.55 24.49
C THR A 120 53.97 0.27 25.82
N THR A 121 54.12 1.28 26.68
CA THR A 121 54.84 1.15 27.96
C THR A 121 53.97 0.75 29.14
N ASP A 122 52.66 0.80 28.95
CA ASP A 122 51.70 0.78 30.05
C ASP A 122 51.26 -0.66 30.32
N ALA A 123 51.01 -0.99 31.59
CA ALA A 123 50.86 -2.38 32.01
C ALA A 123 49.45 -2.94 31.77
N GLY A 124 48.45 -2.06 31.69
CA GLY A 124 47.08 -2.37 31.30
C GLY A 124 46.22 -1.11 31.28
N GLN A 125 45.17 -1.10 30.45
CA GLN A 125 44.19 0.00 30.43
C GLN A 125 42.80 -0.51 30.15
N VAL A 126 41.83 -0.18 31.00
CA VAL A 126 40.49 -0.79 30.99
C VAL A 126 39.38 0.24 31.11
N ALA A 127 38.22 -0.08 30.56
CA ALA A 127 37.05 0.79 30.58
C ALA A 127 35.75 -0.03 30.65
N LYS A 128 34.64 0.69 30.84
CA LYS A 128 33.28 0.18 30.69
C LYS A 128 32.58 0.89 29.55
N ILE A 129 31.83 0.16 28.74
CA ILE A 129 31.03 0.71 27.62
C ILE A 129 29.61 0.11 27.69
N TRP A 130 28.57 0.93 27.62
CA TRP A 130 27.17 0.47 27.68
C TRP A 130 26.19 1.47 27.04
N ALA A 131 24.96 1.03 26.75
CA ALA A 131 23.87 1.90 26.29
C ALA A 131 23.18 2.59 27.48
N ALA A 132 22.70 3.83 27.31
CA ALA A 132 22.05 4.58 28.39
C ALA A 132 20.79 3.90 28.98
N GLY A 133 20.12 3.07 28.19
CA GLY A 133 18.97 2.27 28.60
C GLY A 133 19.33 1.02 29.44
N GLU A 134 20.61 0.67 29.54
CA GLU A 134 21.10 -0.49 30.30
C GLU A 134 21.77 -0.09 31.63
N ASP A 135 21.85 -1.05 32.56
CA ASP A 135 22.63 -0.89 33.80
C ASP A 135 24.13 -0.82 33.51
N GLU A 136 24.85 0.09 34.19
CA GLU A 136 26.32 0.15 34.11
C GLU A 136 26.94 -1.22 34.45
N PRO A 137 27.85 -1.77 33.63
CA PRO A 137 28.51 -3.04 33.89
C PRO A 137 29.19 -3.09 35.26
N ALA A 138 29.01 -4.19 35.99
CA ALA A 138 29.58 -4.36 37.34
C ALA A 138 31.13 -4.42 37.35
N ALA A 139 31.74 -4.89 36.25
CA ALA A 139 33.18 -4.94 36.02
C ALA A 139 33.51 -4.36 34.64
N GLU A 140 34.80 -4.15 34.34
CA GLU A 140 35.26 -3.75 33.02
C GLU A 140 34.85 -4.75 31.94
N ASN A 141 34.35 -4.27 30.80
CA ASN A 141 33.93 -5.10 29.67
C ASN A 141 34.79 -4.91 28.42
N THR A 142 35.75 -3.98 28.42
CA THR A 142 36.72 -3.84 27.32
C THR A 142 37.86 -4.86 27.41
N GLY A 143 38.20 -5.33 28.62
CA GLY A 143 39.54 -5.88 28.86
C GLY A 143 40.62 -4.80 28.65
N SER A 144 41.90 -5.21 28.62
CA SER A 144 43.00 -4.25 28.47
C SER A 144 43.22 -3.82 27.01
N PHE A 145 43.21 -2.52 26.73
CA PHE A 145 43.56 -1.94 25.43
C PHE A 145 44.95 -1.29 25.37
N ALA A 146 45.76 -1.41 26.43
CA ALA A 146 47.11 -0.82 26.46
C ALA A 146 48.01 -1.30 25.31
N GLY A 147 48.65 -0.36 24.61
CA GLY A 147 49.49 -0.61 23.43
C GLY A 147 48.77 -1.24 22.23
N GLY A 148 47.43 -1.27 22.24
CA GLY A 148 46.58 -1.94 21.26
C GLY A 148 45.16 -1.36 21.25
N SER A 149 44.16 -2.21 21.09
CA SER A 149 42.75 -1.83 21.06
C SER A 149 41.87 -2.87 21.75
N ALA A 150 40.67 -2.45 22.17
CA ALA A 150 39.59 -3.31 22.63
C ALA A 150 38.27 -2.88 22.01
N THR A 151 37.42 -3.84 21.63
CA THR A 151 36.11 -3.59 21.02
C THR A 151 35.00 -4.15 21.89
N VAL A 152 33.94 -3.37 22.11
CA VAL A 152 32.69 -3.80 22.76
C VAL A 152 31.54 -3.56 21.79
N THR A 153 30.67 -4.55 21.61
CA THR A 153 29.45 -4.41 20.79
C THR A 153 28.30 -3.92 21.64
N ILE A 154 27.60 -2.88 21.19
CA ILE A 154 26.52 -2.18 21.90
C ILE A 154 25.32 -2.02 20.97
N THR A 155 24.11 -2.33 21.45
CA THR A 155 22.86 -2.02 20.75
C THR A 155 22.30 -0.71 21.31
N LEU A 156 21.94 0.24 20.44
CA LEU A 156 21.28 1.49 20.81
C LEU A 156 19.87 1.55 20.20
N GLY A 157 18.88 1.88 21.02
CA GLY A 157 17.57 2.31 20.56
C GLY A 157 17.55 3.78 20.11
N ALA A 158 16.46 4.19 19.47
CA ALA A 158 16.29 5.56 19.02
C ALA A 158 16.39 6.56 20.19
N GLY A 159 17.32 7.51 20.07
CA GLY A 159 17.55 8.55 21.06
C GLY A 159 18.39 8.13 22.28
N GLU A 160 18.87 6.88 22.35
CA GLU A 160 19.76 6.44 23.42
C GLU A 160 21.20 6.93 23.24
N SER A 161 21.87 7.24 24.36
CA SER A 161 23.28 7.64 24.36
C SER A 161 24.20 6.44 24.54
N LEU A 162 25.38 6.50 23.91
CA LEU A 162 26.49 5.58 24.20
C LEU A 162 27.31 6.11 25.38
N TRP A 163 27.56 5.27 26.37
CA TRP A 163 28.38 5.60 27.53
C TRP A 163 29.74 4.90 27.48
N TYR A 164 30.78 5.64 27.84
CA TYR A 164 32.13 5.15 28.09
C TYR A 164 32.55 5.59 29.49
N LYS A 165 33.19 4.73 30.27
CA LYS A 165 33.81 5.08 31.55
C LYS A 165 35.26 4.60 31.57
N HIS A 166 36.18 5.56 31.67
CA HIS A 166 37.60 5.29 31.84
C HIS A 166 37.91 4.92 33.30
N LEU A 167 38.69 3.86 33.52
CA LEU A 167 39.12 3.42 34.85
C LEU A 167 40.62 3.67 35.01
N GLU A 168 40.97 4.76 35.70
CA GLU A 168 42.35 5.24 35.82
C GLU A 168 43.22 4.31 36.67
N ASP A 169 44.41 3.99 36.17
CA ASP A 169 45.38 3.10 36.82
C ASP A 169 46.73 3.80 37.14
N ASN A 170 46.84 5.10 36.85
CA ASN A 170 47.99 5.97 37.04
C ASN A 170 49.17 5.65 36.08
N SER A 171 48.92 5.00 34.94
CA SER A 171 49.97 4.59 34.02
C SER A 171 49.83 5.13 32.58
N GLY A 172 48.62 5.45 32.11
CA GLY A 172 48.37 5.87 30.71
C GLY A 172 47.07 6.65 30.48
N GLY A 173 46.45 6.50 29.30
CA GLY A 173 45.25 7.23 28.92
C GLY A 173 44.48 6.58 27.77
N VAL A 174 43.78 7.37 26.96
CA VAL A 174 43.06 6.89 25.77
C VAL A 174 43.47 7.70 24.54
N SER A 175 43.87 7.01 23.46
CA SER A 175 44.34 7.63 22.22
C SER A 175 43.21 7.98 21.27
N GLY A 176 42.17 7.15 21.23
CA GLY A 176 41.02 7.42 20.37
C GLY A 176 39.92 6.39 20.52
N MET A 177 38.85 6.63 19.77
CA MET A 177 37.67 5.77 19.72
C MET A 177 37.16 5.65 18.28
N ILE A 178 36.77 4.45 17.88
CA ILE A 178 36.03 4.18 16.64
C ILE A 178 34.67 3.67 17.06
N VAL A 179 33.61 4.37 16.66
CA VAL A 179 32.23 3.90 16.78
C VAL A 179 31.77 3.52 15.39
N ARG A 180 31.76 2.23 15.09
CA ARG A 180 31.32 1.71 13.79
C ARG A 180 29.99 1.01 13.98
N ARG A 181 28.99 1.35 13.16
CA ARG A 181 27.79 0.52 13.08
C ARG A 181 28.19 -0.86 12.57
N VAL A 182 27.78 -1.92 13.26
CA VAL A 182 28.03 -3.30 12.84
C VAL A 182 27.29 -3.53 11.53
N SER A 183 27.98 -3.27 10.43
CA SER A 183 27.53 -3.62 9.09
C SER A 183 28.61 -4.48 8.43
N SER A 184 28.55 -5.78 8.69
CA SER A 184 29.01 -6.77 7.72
C SER A 184 27.78 -7.32 7.02
N ALA A 185 27.16 -6.48 6.20
CA ALA A 185 25.94 -6.85 5.50
C ALA A 185 26.30 -7.84 4.37
N VAL A 186 25.92 -9.10 4.52
CA VAL A 186 25.35 -9.80 3.37
C VAL A 186 24.17 -8.93 2.93
N GLU A 187 24.12 -8.51 1.67
CA GLU A 187 22.95 -7.80 1.18
C GLU A 187 21.74 -8.70 1.38
N ALA A 188 20.66 -8.15 1.95
CA ALA A 188 19.40 -8.89 2.02
C ALA A 188 19.06 -9.39 0.61
N PRO A 189 18.54 -10.61 0.45
CA PRO A 189 18.21 -11.12 -0.87
C PRO A 189 17.28 -10.17 -1.62
N ILE A 190 17.62 -9.86 -2.87
CA ILE A 190 16.72 -9.14 -3.76
C ILE A 190 15.65 -10.15 -4.19
N GLN A 191 14.39 -9.84 -3.90
CA GLN A 191 13.24 -10.69 -4.15
C GLN A 191 12.33 -9.96 -5.14
N VAL A 192 12.14 -10.53 -6.32
CA VAL A 192 11.38 -9.93 -7.42
C VAL A 192 10.16 -10.77 -7.71
N ASP A 193 9.02 -10.12 -7.73
CA ASP A 193 7.69 -10.63 -8.07
C ASP A 193 7.35 -10.10 -9.48
N PHE A 194 7.12 -11.00 -10.44
CA PHE A 194 6.90 -10.68 -11.85
C PHE A 194 5.41 -10.82 -12.19
N GLY A 195 4.65 -9.73 -12.09
CA GLY A 195 3.19 -9.66 -12.12
C GLY A 195 2.69 -8.95 -10.86
N GLY A 196 1.42 -8.51 -10.81
CA GLY A 196 0.91 -7.88 -9.59
C GLY A 196 -0.35 -7.02 -9.73
N THR A 197 -0.19 -5.69 -9.68
CA THR A 197 -1.25 -4.68 -9.46
C THR A 197 -1.99 -4.22 -10.70
N GLU A 198 -1.42 -4.41 -11.89
CA GLU A 198 -2.02 -4.04 -13.17
C GLU A 198 -2.26 -5.27 -14.06
N GLY A 199 -3.15 -5.10 -15.06
CA GLY A 199 -3.46 -6.15 -16.01
C GLY A 199 -4.16 -7.35 -15.36
N ASN A 200 -3.72 -8.55 -15.70
CA ASN A 200 -4.31 -9.80 -15.22
C ASN A 200 -3.47 -10.45 -14.09
N GLY A 201 -2.73 -9.68 -13.28
CA GLY A 201 -1.93 -10.21 -12.17
C GLY A 201 -2.75 -10.75 -10.97
N ALA A 202 -2.08 -11.52 -10.10
CA ALA A 202 -2.62 -12.09 -8.86
C ALA A 202 -2.64 -11.09 -7.68
N GLY A 203 -2.12 -9.88 -7.89
CA GLY A 203 -1.96 -8.83 -6.88
C GLY A 203 -0.51 -8.72 -6.41
N ALA A 204 -0.08 -7.53 -5.96
CA ALA A 204 1.30 -7.35 -5.49
C ALA A 204 1.63 -8.23 -4.28
N SER A 205 2.80 -8.86 -4.33
CA SER A 205 3.38 -9.52 -3.16
C SER A 205 3.69 -8.55 -2.01
N PRO A 206 3.56 -9.01 -0.75
CA PRO A 206 3.94 -8.20 0.39
C PRO A 206 5.45 -7.90 0.40
N VAL A 207 5.80 -6.69 0.86
CA VAL A 207 7.19 -6.28 1.12
C VAL A 207 7.87 -7.35 2.01
N PRO A 208 9.10 -7.81 1.69
CA PRO A 208 10.13 -7.15 0.89
C PRO A 208 10.16 -7.49 -0.60
N TRP A 209 9.17 -8.20 -1.14
CA TRP A 209 9.10 -8.50 -2.57
C TRP A 209 8.91 -7.22 -3.40
N ILE A 210 9.66 -7.11 -4.49
CA ILE A 210 9.57 -6.01 -5.45
C ILE A 210 8.68 -6.49 -6.60
N THR A 211 7.44 -6.03 -6.60
CA THR A 211 6.46 -6.29 -7.66
C THR A 211 6.82 -5.48 -8.91
N ILE A 212 6.88 -6.16 -10.05
CA ILE A 212 7.10 -5.60 -11.37
C ILE A 212 5.94 -6.04 -12.27
N ASP A 213 5.02 -5.11 -12.55
CA ASP A 213 3.80 -5.40 -13.33
C ASP A 213 4.10 -5.71 -14.80
N SER A 214 5.13 -5.09 -15.36
CA SER A 214 5.64 -5.37 -16.71
C SER A 214 7.10 -4.94 -16.83
N LEU A 215 7.82 -5.52 -17.78
CA LEU A 215 9.17 -5.09 -18.15
C LEU A 215 9.17 -4.60 -19.58
N ASP A 216 9.37 -3.31 -19.77
CA ASP A 216 9.47 -2.73 -21.09
C ASP A 216 10.87 -2.88 -21.65
N GLN A 217 10.93 -3.17 -22.95
CA GLN A 217 12.19 -3.30 -23.66
C GLN A 217 12.99 -1.99 -23.54
N ASP A 218 14.25 -2.14 -23.11
CA ASP A 218 15.25 -1.10 -22.88
C ASP A 218 14.90 -0.08 -21.77
N GLU A 219 13.84 -0.30 -20.99
CA GLU A 219 13.51 0.51 -19.82
C GLU A 219 14.16 -0.02 -18.54
N VAL A 220 14.59 0.92 -17.68
CA VAL A 220 15.32 0.60 -16.45
C VAL A 220 14.34 0.58 -15.26
N VAL A 221 14.27 -0.56 -14.60
CA VAL A 221 13.56 -0.75 -13.32
C VAL A 221 14.57 -0.75 -12.18
N GLU A 222 14.27 0.00 -11.11
CA GLU A 222 15.09 0.05 -9.90
C GLU A 222 14.69 -1.09 -8.94
N LEU A 223 15.65 -1.94 -8.58
CA LEU A 223 15.46 -3.02 -7.59
C LEU A 223 15.90 -2.62 -6.17
N GLY A 224 16.29 -1.36 -5.98
CA GLY A 224 16.79 -0.85 -4.70
C GLY A 224 18.30 -1.07 -4.51
N GLY A 225 18.90 -0.36 -3.55
CA GLY A 225 20.34 -0.45 -3.27
C GLY A 225 21.27 0.07 -4.39
N GLY A 226 20.72 0.71 -5.43
CA GLY A 226 21.44 1.08 -6.64
C GLY A 226 21.55 -0.06 -7.66
N VAL A 227 20.80 -1.15 -7.47
CA VAL A 227 20.67 -2.27 -8.42
C VAL A 227 19.52 -1.98 -9.37
N THR A 228 19.75 -2.22 -10.66
CA THR A 228 18.74 -1.99 -11.72
C THR A 228 18.55 -3.22 -12.57
N MET A 229 17.33 -3.41 -13.10
CA MET A 229 16.98 -4.43 -14.08
C MET A 229 16.50 -3.77 -15.37
N THR A 230 16.89 -4.31 -16.53
CA THR A 230 16.45 -3.82 -17.85
C THR A 230 16.19 -5.01 -18.75
N ALA A 231 15.00 -5.10 -19.34
CA ALA A 231 14.74 -6.07 -20.39
C ALA A 231 15.37 -5.63 -21.71
N LEU A 232 16.10 -6.49 -22.38
CA LEU A 232 16.74 -6.25 -23.68
C LEU A 232 16.23 -7.28 -24.70
N ASP A 233 16.28 -6.90 -25.97
CA ASP A 233 15.79 -7.66 -27.14
C ASP A 233 14.27 -7.81 -27.23
N ASP A 234 13.57 -7.96 -26.10
CA ASP A 234 12.12 -7.99 -26.00
C ASP A 234 11.66 -7.55 -24.59
N GLY A 235 10.38 -7.25 -24.43
CA GLY A 235 9.74 -6.98 -23.14
C GLY A 235 9.02 -8.19 -22.55
N PHE A 236 8.44 -7.99 -21.36
CA PHE A 236 7.58 -8.95 -20.69
C PHE A 236 6.31 -8.27 -20.16
N THR A 237 5.15 -8.91 -20.36
CA THR A 237 3.84 -8.38 -19.96
C THR A 237 3.08 -9.35 -19.05
N PRO A 238 2.17 -8.86 -18.21
CA PRO A 238 1.43 -9.71 -17.28
C PRO A 238 0.42 -10.60 -18.02
N ASN A 239 0.34 -11.86 -17.63
CA ASN A 239 -0.70 -12.79 -18.08
C ASN A 239 -1.71 -13.06 -16.97
N ASN A 240 -2.78 -13.80 -17.30
CA ASN A 240 -3.75 -14.29 -16.32
C ASN A 240 -3.06 -15.07 -15.18
N PRO A 241 -3.55 -14.94 -13.93
CA PRO A 241 -2.94 -15.63 -12.80
C PRO A 241 -3.02 -17.13 -13.02
N ALA A 242 -1.97 -17.85 -12.62
CA ALA A 242 -1.91 -19.29 -12.74
C ALA A 242 -1.85 -19.95 -11.36
N PRO A 243 -2.47 -21.13 -11.15
CA PRO A 243 -2.45 -21.80 -9.87
C PRO A 243 -1.10 -22.47 -9.62
N PRO A 244 -0.52 -22.22 -8.43
CA PRO A 244 -0.61 -23.22 -7.37
C PRO A 244 -1.52 -22.84 -6.21
N GLY A 245 -1.74 -21.54 -5.92
CA GLY A 245 -2.58 -21.08 -4.81
C GLY A 245 -2.01 -21.40 -3.41
N GLU A 246 -0.69 -21.64 -3.32
CA GLU A 246 0.03 -21.89 -2.07
C GLU A 246 1.45 -21.30 -2.10
N SER A 247 1.99 -20.92 -0.93
CA SER A 247 3.38 -20.44 -0.79
C SER A 247 4.43 -21.56 -0.96
N ALA A 248 5.69 -21.23 -1.25
CA ALA A 248 6.80 -22.19 -1.29
C ALA A 248 8.07 -21.66 -0.64
N ILE A 249 9.08 -22.52 -0.41
CA ILE A 249 10.42 -22.09 0.03
C ILE A 249 11.42 -22.37 -1.08
N TYR A 250 12.04 -21.32 -1.63
CA TYR A 250 13.08 -21.40 -2.66
C TYR A 250 14.36 -20.70 -2.16
N ASP A 251 15.50 -21.37 -2.31
CA ASP A 251 16.81 -20.91 -1.80
C ASP A 251 16.79 -20.44 -0.32
N GLY A 252 15.93 -21.05 0.50
CA GLY A 252 15.78 -20.72 1.91
C GLY A 252 14.91 -19.48 2.21
N ILE A 253 14.25 -18.91 1.20
CA ILE A 253 13.34 -17.76 1.28
C ILE A 253 11.90 -18.23 1.11
N LEU A 254 10.98 -17.66 1.91
CA LEU A 254 9.53 -17.89 1.75
C LEU A 254 9.02 -17.05 0.58
N VAL A 255 8.55 -17.73 -0.45
CA VAL A 255 7.89 -17.14 -1.61
C VAL A 255 6.38 -17.11 -1.36
N PRO A 256 5.75 -15.93 -1.30
CA PRO A 256 4.32 -15.77 -1.02
C PRO A 256 3.46 -16.32 -2.17
N VAL A 257 2.15 -16.41 -1.94
CA VAL A 257 1.20 -16.94 -2.95
C VAL A 257 1.17 -16.05 -4.17
N GLU A 258 1.12 -14.74 -3.92
CA GLU A 258 1.04 -13.67 -4.92
C GLU A 258 2.18 -13.82 -5.92
N ALA A 259 3.43 -13.81 -5.44
CA ALA A 259 4.63 -14.00 -6.27
C ALA A 259 4.65 -15.31 -7.07
N ARG A 260 3.98 -16.38 -6.60
CA ARG A 260 3.94 -17.66 -7.35
C ARG A 260 2.82 -17.69 -8.38
N ASP A 261 1.70 -17.05 -8.08
CA ASP A 261 0.52 -17.06 -8.94
C ASP A 261 0.65 -16.01 -10.06
N ASP A 262 1.49 -14.99 -9.85
CA ASP A 262 1.95 -14.04 -10.85
C ASP A 262 2.98 -14.66 -11.81
N TYR A 263 2.95 -14.22 -13.07
CA TYR A 263 4.06 -14.40 -14.01
C TYR A 263 3.96 -13.42 -15.18
N LEU A 264 5.12 -12.96 -15.64
CA LEU A 264 5.23 -12.25 -16.91
C LEU A 264 5.59 -13.24 -18.03
N TYR A 265 4.97 -13.05 -19.19
CA TYR A 265 5.32 -13.74 -20.43
C TYR A 265 6.04 -12.77 -21.37
N LYS A 266 6.87 -13.32 -22.25
CA LYS A 266 7.61 -12.54 -23.23
C LYS A 266 6.66 -11.94 -24.28
N ASN A 267 6.85 -10.67 -24.66
CA ASN A 267 5.93 -9.98 -25.58
C ASN A 267 5.79 -10.72 -26.93
N VAL A 268 6.91 -11.17 -27.52
CA VAL A 268 6.89 -12.10 -28.66
C VAL A 268 6.92 -13.54 -28.14
N ASP A 269 5.76 -14.03 -27.73
CA ASP A 269 5.53 -15.41 -27.25
C ASP A 269 5.46 -16.39 -28.44
N ALA A 270 6.63 -16.74 -28.97
CA ALA A 270 6.76 -17.80 -29.96
C ALA A 270 7.96 -18.68 -29.63
N ALA A 271 7.75 -20.01 -29.71
CA ALA A 271 8.78 -21.00 -29.41
C ALA A 271 10.08 -20.73 -30.20
N GLY A 272 11.21 -20.72 -29.49
CA GLY A 272 12.54 -20.46 -30.04
C GLY A 272 12.92 -18.97 -30.14
N THR A 273 12.08 -18.07 -29.61
CA THR A 273 12.49 -16.69 -29.37
C THR A 273 13.15 -16.54 -27.99
N GLU A 274 13.87 -15.44 -27.77
CA GLU A 274 14.66 -15.21 -26.55
C GLU A 274 14.48 -13.76 -26.08
N ALA A 275 14.53 -13.53 -24.76
CA ALA A 275 14.54 -12.19 -24.16
C ALA A 275 15.60 -12.14 -23.07
N ARG A 276 16.38 -11.06 -23.00
CA ARG A 276 17.43 -10.90 -21.99
C ARG A 276 17.00 -9.93 -20.90
N LEU A 277 17.37 -10.23 -19.65
CA LEU A 277 17.37 -9.26 -18.58
C LEU A 277 18.82 -8.93 -18.21
N ARG A 278 19.07 -7.63 -18.11
CA ARG A 278 20.34 -7.05 -17.69
C ARG A 278 20.17 -6.55 -16.25
N ILE A 279 20.97 -7.08 -15.33
CA ILE A 279 21.01 -6.62 -13.94
C ILE A 279 22.37 -5.97 -13.65
N ASP A 280 22.36 -4.69 -13.32
CA ASP A 280 23.55 -3.88 -13.01
C ASP A 280 23.52 -3.39 -11.56
N GLY A 281 24.68 -3.02 -11.01
CA GLY A 281 24.81 -2.41 -9.69
C GLY A 281 25.04 -3.39 -8.54
N LEU A 282 25.03 -4.70 -8.80
CA LEU A 282 25.45 -5.72 -7.83
C LEU A 282 26.93 -5.52 -7.45
N LYS A 283 27.23 -5.74 -6.17
CA LYS A 283 28.61 -5.70 -5.67
C LYS A 283 29.40 -6.92 -6.14
N ALA A 284 30.73 -6.85 -6.07
CA ALA A 284 31.55 -8.03 -6.27
C ALA A 284 31.24 -9.10 -5.23
N GLY A 285 31.03 -10.33 -5.69
CA GLY A 285 30.65 -11.47 -4.87
C GLY A 285 30.19 -12.65 -5.70
N THR A 286 29.88 -13.75 -5.04
CA THR A 286 29.28 -14.95 -5.59
C THR A 286 27.84 -14.95 -5.14
N TYR A 287 26.94 -15.32 -6.02
CA TYR A 287 25.51 -15.19 -5.85
C TYR A 287 24.81 -16.48 -6.25
N ASN A 288 23.83 -16.89 -5.47
CA ASN A 288 22.75 -17.74 -5.94
C ASN A 288 21.73 -16.86 -6.65
N VAL A 289 21.48 -17.15 -7.92
CA VAL A 289 20.40 -16.55 -8.70
C VAL A 289 19.35 -17.63 -8.92
N THR A 290 18.21 -17.49 -8.23
CA THR A 290 17.10 -18.43 -8.32
C THR A 290 15.98 -17.81 -9.14
N VAL A 291 15.47 -18.55 -10.12
CA VAL A 291 14.28 -18.19 -10.90
C VAL A 291 13.21 -19.25 -10.69
N PHE A 292 11.95 -18.85 -10.74
CA PHE A 292 10.84 -19.76 -10.46
C PHE A 292 9.60 -19.43 -11.29
N GLU A 293 8.77 -20.46 -11.46
CA GLU A 293 7.45 -20.37 -12.07
C GLU A 293 6.47 -21.15 -11.18
N GLY A 294 5.41 -20.49 -10.71
CA GLY A 294 4.40 -21.18 -9.91
C GLY A 294 3.48 -22.06 -10.75
N ARG A 295 3.21 -21.68 -12.00
CA ARG A 295 2.32 -22.39 -12.92
C ARG A 295 2.70 -23.87 -13.05
N THR A 296 1.77 -24.74 -12.68
CA THR A 296 2.03 -26.19 -12.61
C THR A 296 1.64 -26.96 -13.88
N SER A 297 1.03 -26.29 -14.86
CA SER A 297 0.61 -26.91 -16.12
C SER A 297 1.75 -27.13 -17.11
N ASP A 298 2.85 -26.41 -16.93
CA ASP A 298 3.87 -26.28 -17.95
C ASP A 298 4.92 -27.37 -17.78
N VAL A 299 5.43 -27.87 -18.91
CA VAL A 299 6.24 -29.08 -18.92
C VAL A 299 7.73 -28.75 -18.83
N ASN A 300 8.13 -27.57 -19.29
CA ASN A 300 9.52 -27.15 -19.35
C ASN A 300 9.63 -25.62 -19.38
N GLN A 301 10.48 -25.02 -18.55
CA GLN A 301 10.81 -23.59 -18.62
C GLN A 301 12.28 -23.39 -18.29
N VAL A 302 13.05 -22.81 -19.20
CA VAL A 302 14.53 -22.85 -19.15
C VAL A 302 15.15 -21.51 -19.50
N ALA A 303 16.31 -21.23 -18.91
CA ALA A 303 17.00 -19.97 -19.09
C ALA A 303 18.54 -20.12 -19.07
N LYS A 304 19.21 -19.04 -19.43
CA LYS A 304 20.66 -18.87 -19.25
C LYS A 304 20.93 -17.76 -18.25
N ILE A 305 21.88 -17.99 -17.35
CA ILE A 305 22.34 -16.99 -16.37
C ILE A 305 23.87 -16.91 -16.41
N TRP A 306 24.44 -15.71 -16.57
CA TRP A 306 25.90 -15.52 -16.66
C TRP A 306 26.36 -14.11 -16.31
N VAL A 307 27.68 -13.88 -16.29
CA VAL A 307 28.30 -12.58 -16.01
C VAL A 307 29.20 -12.16 -17.17
N GLY A 308 29.24 -10.86 -17.43
CA GLY A 308 30.11 -10.29 -18.46
C GLY A 308 29.68 -10.67 -19.88
N SER A 309 30.64 -10.81 -20.79
CA SER A 309 30.36 -10.99 -22.24
C SER A 309 30.15 -12.44 -22.68
N ASP A 310 30.43 -13.41 -21.82
CA ASP A 310 30.59 -14.82 -22.22
C ASP A 310 29.31 -15.62 -21.95
N GLU A 311 28.31 -15.43 -22.82
CA GLU A 311 27.04 -16.18 -22.77
C GLU A 311 27.27 -17.71 -22.93
N PRO A 312 26.66 -18.56 -22.06
CA PRO A 312 26.68 -20.01 -22.20
C PRO A 312 26.09 -20.51 -23.54
N SER A 313 26.67 -21.59 -24.09
CA SER A 313 26.17 -22.21 -25.33
C SER A 313 24.80 -22.87 -25.15
N ASP A 314 24.58 -23.46 -23.98
CA ASP A 314 23.37 -24.19 -23.60
C ASP A 314 22.73 -23.54 -22.37
N GLU A 315 21.47 -23.84 -22.10
CA GLU A 315 20.81 -23.48 -20.84
C GLU A 315 21.57 -24.01 -19.62
N ASN A 316 21.56 -23.26 -18.52
CA ASN A 316 22.25 -23.64 -17.29
C ASN A 316 21.36 -23.59 -16.04
N THR A 317 20.09 -23.22 -16.16
CA THR A 317 19.11 -23.35 -15.09
C THR A 317 18.58 -24.79 -14.96
N GLY A 318 18.46 -25.51 -16.08
CA GLY A 318 17.50 -26.61 -16.17
C GLY A 318 16.05 -26.09 -16.10
N SER A 319 15.07 -27.00 -16.08
CA SER A 319 13.66 -26.59 -16.02
C SER A 319 13.29 -26.04 -14.63
N PHE A 320 12.67 -24.86 -14.58
CA PHE A 320 12.06 -24.28 -13.39
C PHE A 320 10.52 -24.31 -13.41
N ALA A 321 9.90 -24.99 -14.38
CA ALA A 321 8.45 -25.09 -14.48
C ALA A 321 7.80 -25.72 -13.24
N GLY A 322 6.76 -25.06 -12.69
CA GLY A 322 6.08 -25.46 -11.45
C GLY A 322 6.97 -25.52 -10.20
N GLY A 323 8.13 -24.87 -10.23
CA GLY A 323 9.16 -24.98 -9.20
C GLY A 323 10.19 -23.86 -9.32
N SER A 324 11.46 -24.16 -9.01
CA SER A 324 12.56 -23.20 -9.10
C SER A 324 13.86 -23.84 -9.56
N ALA A 325 14.75 -23.01 -10.12
CA ALA A 325 16.11 -23.38 -10.48
C ALA A 325 17.10 -22.33 -9.98
N THR A 326 18.23 -22.77 -9.43
CA THR A 326 19.28 -21.89 -8.87
C THR A 326 20.58 -22.08 -9.63
N VAL A 327 21.21 -20.97 -10.02
CA VAL A 327 22.55 -20.94 -10.62
C VAL A 327 23.48 -20.12 -9.73
N GLU A 328 24.63 -20.69 -9.38
CA GLU A 328 25.70 -19.99 -8.66
C GLU A 328 26.57 -19.20 -9.65
N ILE A 329 26.80 -17.92 -9.36
CA ILE A 329 27.44 -16.97 -10.26
C ILE A 329 28.40 -16.06 -9.48
N SER A 330 29.66 -15.94 -9.91
CA SER A 330 30.59 -14.94 -9.39
C SER A 330 30.59 -13.67 -10.25
N ILE A 331 30.37 -12.54 -9.61
CA ILE A 331 30.31 -11.18 -10.14
C ILE A 331 31.53 -10.39 -9.63
N GLY A 332 32.26 -9.73 -10.53
CA GLY A 332 33.30 -8.75 -10.19
C GLY A 332 32.78 -7.32 -10.09
N ASP A 333 33.62 -6.39 -9.61
CA ASP A 333 33.21 -4.99 -9.42
C ASP A 333 32.72 -4.36 -10.73
N GLY A 334 31.46 -3.92 -10.75
CA GLY A 334 30.82 -3.29 -11.90
C GLY A 334 30.52 -4.24 -13.06
N GLU A 335 30.61 -5.55 -12.86
CA GLU A 335 30.18 -6.53 -13.85
C GLU A 335 28.66 -6.71 -13.83
N THR A 336 28.10 -6.94 -15.02
CA THR A 336 26.65 -7.13 -15.23
C THR A 336 26.29 -8.59 -15.08
N LEU A 337 25.22 -8.87 -14.32
CA LEU A 337 24.52 -10.15 -14.32
C LEU A 337 23.52 -10.19 -15.46
N TRP A 338 23.52 -11.29 -16.20
CA TRP A 338 22.63 -11.52 -17.31
C TRP A 338 21.71 -12.69 -17.02
N TYR A 339 20.45 -12.53 -17.37
CA TYR A 339 19.47 -13.59 -17.51
C TYR A 339 18.96 -13.60 -18.95
N LYS A 340 18.66 -14.77 -19.50
CA LYS A 340 18.01 -14.92 -20.80
C LYS A 340 16.93 -15.99 -20.72
N HIS A 341 15.68 -15.58 -20.93
CA HIS A 341 14.55 -16.47 -21.07
C HIS A 341 14.58 -17.15 -22.44
N LEU A 342 14.33 -18.47 -22.48
CA LEU A 342 14.26 -19.24 -23.72
C LEU A 342 12.81 -19.70 -23.91
N GLU A 343 12.08 -18.99 -24.78
CA GLU A 343 10.64 -19.19 -24.96
C GLU A 343 10.33 -20.54 -25.61
N ASP A 344 9.36 -21.25 -25.06
CA ASP A 344 8.90 -22.56 -25.53
C ASP A 344 7.39 -22.61 -25.86
N ASN A 345 6.71 -21.46 -25.77
CA ASN A 345 5.29 -21.23 -26.05
C ASN A 345 4.35 -21.86 -25.00
N SER A 346 4.80 -22.03 -23.76
CA SER A 346 4.00 -22.67 -22.71
C SER A 346 3.81 -21.87 -21.43
N GLY A 347 4.73 -20.97 -21.07
CA GLY A 347 4.78 -20.34 -19.75
C GLY A 347 5.58 -19.04 -19.71
N GLY A 348 6.03 -18.64 -18.52
CA GLY A 348 6.76 -17.41 -18.32
C GLY A 348 7.65 -17.46 -17.08
N ILE A 349 7.82 -16.33 -16.39
CA ILE A 349 8.59 -16.25 -15.16
C ILE A 349 7.78 -15.58 -14.06
N SER A 350 7.63 -16.27 -12.92
CA SER A 350 6.90 -15.78 -11.74
C SER A 350 7.75 -14.88 -10.85
N GLY A 351 9.05 -15.18 -10.74
CA GLY A 351 9.92 -14.34 -9.94
C GLY A 351 11.38 -14.72 -9.99
N MET A 352 12.18 -13.91 -9.31
CA MET A 352 13.63 -14.06 -9.18
C MET A 352 14.09 -13.72 -7.77
N ILE A 353 15.05 -14.50 -7.25
CA ILE A 353 15.79 -14.24 -6.02
C ILE A 353 17.27 -14.09 -6.36
N ILE A 354 17.90 -12.99 -5.96
CA ILE A 354 19.35 -12.79 -6.09
C ILE A 354 19.95 -12.68 -4.68
N ARG A 355 20.75 -13.67 -4.29
CA ARG A 355 21.33 -13.76 -2.94
C ARG A 355 22.84 -13.98 -3.00
N GLN A 356 23.61 -13.13 -2.33
CA GLN A 356 25.07 -13.31 -2.22
C GLN A 356 25.43 -14.50 -1.31
N THR A 357 26.44 -15.29 -1.69
CA THR A 357 26.84 -16.57 -1.07
C THR A 357 28.33 -16.68 -0.74
N ASP A 358 29.26 -15.92 -1.33
CA ASP A 358 30.69 -15.99 -0.96
C ASP A 358 31.10 -15.12 0.22
N ALA A 359 30.15 -14.38 0.78
CA ALA A 359 30.23 -14.01 2.18
C ALA A 359 30.11 -15.25 3.10
N ASP A 360 29.60 -16.38 2.58
CA ASP A 360 28.97 -17.48 3.32
C ASP A 360 29.51 -18.88 2.97
N ASP A 361 30.69 -19.22 3.44
CA ASP A 361 30.87 -20.59 3.95
C ASP A 361 30.24 -20.65 5.36
N SER A 362 28.90 -20.67 5.40
CA SER A 362 27.98 -20.83 6.55
C SER A 362 27.53 -19.61 7.38
N GLN A 363 27.36 -18.40 6.82
CA GLN A 363 26.69 -17.35 7.60
C GLN A 363 25.17 -17.45 7.53
N ALA A 364 24.54 -17.22 8.67
CA ALA A 364 23.10 -17.13 8.74
C ALA A 364 22.65 -15.81 8.11
N PHE A 365 21.45 -15.75 7.52
CA PHE A 365 20.90 -14.53 6.94
C PHE A 365 19.39 -14.41 7.21
N LEU A 366 18.91 -13.18 7.34
CA LEU A 366 17.50 -12.80 7.40
C LEU A 366 16.88 -13.06 6.02
N ALA A 367 16.11 -14.14 5.93
CA ALA A 367 15.43 -14.60 4.72
C ALA A 367 14.11 -13.85 4.45
N GLY A 368 13.69 -12.97 5.35
CA GLY A 368 12.50 -12.14 5.23
C GLY A 368 11.74 -11.97 6.55
N ALA A 369 10.82 -11.01 6.56
CA ALA A 369 9.88 -10.78 7.65
C ALA A 369 8.48 -10.53 7.06
N PHE A 370 7.46 -11.07 7.73
CA PHE A 370 6.07 -11.00 7.34
C PHE A 370 5.26 -10.39 8.49
N GLY A 371 4.67 -9.23 8.23
CA GLY A 371 3.87 -8.49 9.18
C GLY A 371 2.42 -8.94 9.23
N SER A 372 1.81 -8.72 10.38
CA SER A 372 0.37 -8.80 10.62
C SER A 372 -0.02 -7.71 11.62
N ALA A 373 -1.32 -7.50 11.83
CA ALA A 373 -1.80 -6.64 12.90
C ALA A 373 -1.17 -6.99 14.26
N GLY A 374 -0.94 -8.28 14.53
CA GLY A 374 -0.43 -8.78 15.80
C GLY A 374 1.09 -8.68 15.99
N GLY A 375 1.85 -8.17 15.02
CA GLY A 375 3.32 -8.14 15.05
C GLY A 375 3.91 -8.76 13.79
N PHE A 376 5.05 -9.44 13.89
CA PHE A 376 5.69 -10.07 12.72
C PHE A 376 6.25 -11.46 13.03
N SER A 377 6.41 -12.23 11.96
CA SER A 377 7.28 -13.41 11.94
C SER A 377 8.44 -13.17 10.99
N ALA A 378 9.62 -13.67 11.31
CA ALA A 378 10.80 -13.56 10.48
C ALA A 378 11.58 -14.88 10.50
N LEU A 379 12.39 -15.09 9.47
CA LEU A 379 13.20 -16.30 9.34
C LEU A 379 14.66 -15.93 9.15
N ILE A 380 15.54 -16.47 10.00
CA ILE A 380 16.98 -16.45 9.79
C ILE A 380 17.38 -17.83 9.26
N SER A 381 17.76 -17.92 7.99
CA SER A 381 18.20 -19.16 7.32
C SER A 381 19.71 -19.37 7.44
N GLY A 382 20.23 -20.56 7.15
CA GLY A 382 21.66 -20.91 7.29
C GLY A 382 22.19 -20.79 8.73
N ALA A 383 21.28 -20.80 9.69
CA ALA A 383 21.50 -20.43 11.08
C ALA A 383 21.96 -21.58 11.96
N GLY A 384 22.27 -22.77 11.48
CA GLY A 384 22.58 -23.95 12.29
C GLY A 384 23.65 -23.74 13.37
N SER A 385 24.64 -22.90 13.10
CA SER A 385 25.72 -22.54 14.04
C SER A 385 25.40 -21.35 14.96
N VAL A 386 24.32 -20.62 14.72
CA VAL A 386 23.89 -19.44 15.51
C VAL A 386 23.21 -19.87 16.81
N ASP A 387 23.46 -19.16 17.91
CA ASP A 387 22.70 -19.32 19.15
C ASP A 387 21.45 -18.45 19.11
N ALA A 388 20.26 -19.07 19.17
CA ALA A 388 18.98 -18.34 19.12
C ALA A 388 18.82 -17.35 20.29
N GLY A 389 19.46 -17.59 21.44
CA GLY A 389 19.44 -16.66 22.57
C GLY A 389 20.23 -15.36 22.33
N THR A 390 20.92 -15.24 21.20
CA THR A 390 21.65 -14.03 20.80
C THR A 390 20.91 -13.17 19.78
N VAL A 391 19.71 -13.61 19.35
CA VAL A 391 18.88 -12.86 18.42
C VAL A 391 18.27 -11.66 19.14
N SER A 392 18.42 -10.47 18.56
CA SER A 392 17.78 -9.22 18.98
C SER A 392 17.19 -8.50 17.78
N ALA A 393 16.18 -7.66 18.01
CA ALA A 393 15.56 -6.89 16.94
C ALA A 393 15.28 -5.43 17.32
N ILE A 394 15.28 -4.56 16.31
CA ILE A 394 14.87 -3.17 16.37
C ILE A 394 13.76 -2.97 15.34
N LEU A 395 12.57 -2.55 15.79
CA LEU A 395 11.40 -2.26 14.97
C LEU A 395 11.16 -0.74 14.98
N ASP A 396 11.17 -0.09 13.81
CA ASP A 396 11.02 1.35 13.63
C ASP A 396 11.96 2.19 14.54
N GLY A 397 13.17 1.68 14.75
CA GLY A 397 14.17 2.31 15.63
C GLY A 397 13.99 2.00 17.12
N GLN A 398 12.95 1.27 17.53
CA GLN A 398 12.74 0.82 18.91
C GLN A 398 13.25 -0.61 19.12
N VAL A 399 14.06 -0.83 20.16
CA VAL A 399 14.48 -2.18 20.58
C VAL A 399 13.26 -2.93 21.10
N ILE A 400 13.06 -4.16 20.61
CA ILE A 400 11.94 -5.03 20.98
C ILE A 400 12.42 -6.40 21.45
N ASP A 401 11.65 -7.01 22.35
CA ASP A 401 11.85 -8.40 22.76
C ASP A 401 11.22 -9.34 21.73
N VAL A 402 12.01 -10.27 21.21
CA VAL A 402 11.56 -11.28 20.23
C VAL A 402 11.74 -12.69 20.78
N SER A 403 10.84 -13.58 20.39
CA SER A 403 11.08 -15.02 20.57
C SER A 403 11.88 -15.55 19.40
N ALA A 404 12.88 -16.38 19.66
CA ALA A 404 13.73 -16.97 18.63
C ALA A 404 13.88 -18.48 18.89
N GLU A 405 13.40 -19.30 17.96
CA GLU A 405 13.38 -20.75 18.08
C GLU A 405 14.11 -21.42 16.92
N LYS A 406 14.95 -22.40 17.24
CA LYS A 406 15.66 -23.21 16.24
C LYS A 406 14.69 -24.13 15.49
N ASP A 407 14.73 -24.06 14.17
CA ASP A 407 14.03 -24.97 13.26
C ASP A 407 15.02 -25.54 12.23
N GLY A 408 15.63 -26.68 12.56
CA GLY A 408 16.67 -27.29 11.73
C GLY A 408 17.89 -26.38 11.56
N ASP A 409 18.15 -25.95 10.32
CA ASP A 409 19.24 -25.03 9.95
C ASP A 409 18.76 -23.58 9.87
N ALA A 410 17.58 -23.27 10.43
CA ALA A 410 17.04 -21.91 10.51
C ALA A 410 16.69 -21.53 11.97
N ILE A 411 16.44 -20.26 12.19
CA ILE A 411 15.85 -19.71 13.41
C ILE A 411 14.58 -18.97 13.00
N ARG A 412 13.43 -19.38 13.56
CA ARG A 412 12.18 -18.64 13.46
C ARG A 412 12.15 -17.58 14.53
N VAL A 413 11.91 -16.35 14.14
CA VAL A 413 11.79 -15.21 15.05
C VAL A 413 10.35 -14.72 15.02
N ALA A 414 9.77 -14.44 16.17
CA ALA A 414 8.43 -13.86 16.24
C ALA A 414 8.39 -12.72 17.25
N TYR A 415 7.61 -11.70 16.90
CA TYR A 415 7.26 -10.59 17.76
C TYR A 415 5.74 -10.48 17.81
N ALA A 416 5.20 -10.40 19.02
CA ALA A 416 3.80 -10.13 19.25
C ALA A 416 3.67 -8.75 19.92
N VAL A 417 2.80 -7.89 19.40
CA VAL A 417 2.46 -6.63 20.05
C VAL A 417 1.54 -6.88 21.24
N ASP A 418 1.85 -6.26 22.39
CA ASP A 418 1.13 -6.53 23.64
C ASP A 418 -0.18 -5.73 23.77
N ASP A 419 -0.26 -4.51 23.22
CA ASP A 419 -1.38 -3.58 23.46
C ASP A 419 -2.08 -3.10 22.19
N MET A 420 -1.34 -2.42 21.30
CA MET A 420 -1.89 -1.86 20.07
C MET A 420 -1.38 -2.63 18.86
N PRO A 421 -2.28 -3.06 17.95
CA PRO A 421 -1.85 -3.70 16.72
C PRO A 421 -1.04 -2.73 15.86
N LEU A 422 -0.12 -3.28 15.06
CA LEU A 422 0.58 -2.51 14.05
C LEU A 422 -0.43 -1.94 13.04
N PRO A 423 -0.39 -0.66 12.66
CA PRO A 423 -1.44 -0.04 11.85
C PRO A 423 -1.69 -0.78 10.52
N PRO A 424 -2.93 -0.87 10.01
CA PRO A 424 -3.20 -1.50 8.72
C PRO A 424 -2.55 -0.68 7.59
N GLU A 425 -2.14 -1.37 6.51
CA GLU A 425 -1.52 -0.76 5.31
C GLU A 425 -0.26 0.07 5.62
N SER A 426 0.46 -0.31 6.68
CA SER A 426 1.71 0.33 7.07
C SER A 426 2.93 -0.48 6.60
N ILE A 427 4.07 0.19 6.49
CA ILE A 427 5.38 -0.40 6.23
C ILE A 427 6.25 -0.12 7.46
N HIS A 428 6.96 -1.14 7.92
CA HIS A 428 7.81 -1.09 9.10
C HIS A 428 9.26 -1.45 8.76
N ASP A 429 10.19 -0.74 9.39
CA ASP A 429 11.63 -1.02 9.30
C ASP A 429 12.02 -2.02 10.39
N LEU A 430 12.68 -3.11 10.02
CA LEU A 430 13.13 -4.15 10.93
C LEU A 430 14.64 -4.38 10.78
N GLU A 431 15.40 -4.19 11.85
CA GLU A 431 16.80 -4.63 11.97
C GLU A 431 16.87 -5.83 12.91
N MET A 432 17.53 -6.91 12.45
CA MET A 432 17.78 -8.11 13.25
C MET A 432 19.28 -8.34 13.40
N SER A 433 19.69 -8.79 14.58
CA SER A 433 21.09 -9.10 14.86
C SER A 433 21.23 -10.42 15.59
N TRP A 434 22.34 -11.14 15.36
CA TRP A 434 22.65 -12.43 16.01
C TRP A 434 24.16 -12.65 16.09
N ASN A 435 24.61 -13.52 17.01
CA ASN A 435 26.03 -13.87 17.12
C ASN A 435 26.37 -15.12 16.31
N GLN A 436 27.44 -15.03 15.50
CA GLN A 436 27.97 -16.14 14.72
C GLN A 436 29.49 -16.05 14.62
N GLY A 437 30.18 -17.19 14.79
CA GLY A 437 31.64 -17.24 14.67
C GLY A 437 32.40 -16.34 15.67
N GLY A 438 31.75 -15.93 16.77
CA GLY A 438 32.30 -15.01 17.76
C GLY A 438 32.15 -13.52 17.42
N SER A 439 31.40 -13.17 16.36
CA SER A 439 31.07 -11.79 15.97
C SER A 439 29.55 -11.60 15.91
N THR A 440 29.07 -10.39 16.15
CA THR A 440 27.67 -10.03 15.91
C THR A 440 27.46 -9.70 14.44
N GLN A 441 26.42 -10.27 13.84
CA GLN A 441 25.91 -9.95 12.51
C GLN A 441 24.64 -9.12 12.66
N SER A 442 24.37 -8.23 11.72
CA SER A 442 23.12 -7.46 11.65
C SER A 442 22.64 -7.31 10.21
N GLN A 443 21.34 -7.46 9.98
CA GLN A 443 20.68 -7.22 8.70
C GLN A 443 19.36 -6.48 8.91
N SER A 444 19.01 -5.64 7.93
CA SER A 444 17.75 -4.91 7.92
C SER A 444 16.88 -5.37 6.76
N THR A 445 15.58 -5.41 7.00
CA THR A 445 14.52 -5.59 5.99
C THR A 445 13.38 -4.64 6.31
N THR A 446 12.42 -4.57 5.41
CA THR A 446 11.09 -4.02 5.70
C THR A 446 10.05 -5.13 5.63
N PHE A 447 8.90 -4.88 6.22
CA PHE A 447 7.69 -5.68 6.01
C PHE A 447 6.47 -4.76 5.99
N SER A 448 5.38 -5.21 5.37
CA SER A 448 4.10 -4.51 5.38
C SER A 448 3.08 -5.21 6.29
N VAL A 449 2.14 -4.45 6.82
CA VAL A 449 0.95 -4.98 7.49
C VAL A 449 -0.22 -4.88 6.53
N GLY A 450 -0.87 -6.01 6.28
CA GLY A 450 -2.04 -6.10 5.41
C GLY A 450 -3.23 -5.27 5.93
N LEU A 451 -4.26 -5.17 5.10
CA LEU A 451 -5.51 -4.54 5.48
C LEU A 451 -6.25 -5.40 6.53
N TYR A 452 -6.65 -4.78 7.65
CA TYR A 452 -7.58 -5.37 8.60
C TYR A 452 -8.49 -4.29 9.23
N SER A 453 -9.61 -4.73 9.77
CA SER A 453 -10.54 -3.87 10.52
C SER A 453 -10.28 -3.94 12.01
N LEU A 454 -10.17 -2.78 12.68
CA LEU A 454 -9.91 -2.70 14.13
C LEU A 454 -11.22 -2.53 14.91
N VAL A 455 -11.59 -3.52 15.74
CA VAL A 455 -12.80 -3.48 16.57
C VAL A 455 -12.47 -3.05 18.00
N SER A 456 -13.04 -1.92 18.41
CA SER A 456 -12.93 -1.40 19.78
C SER A 456 -13.70 -2.27 20.79
N PRO A 457 -13.22 -2.43 22.03
CA PRO A 457 -13.99 -3.08 23.09
C PRO A 457 -15.29 -2.35 23.45
N ASP A 458 -15.43 -1.08 23.07
CA ASP A 458 -16.60 -0.26 23.41
C ASP A 458 -17.88 -0.72 22.69
N VAL A 459 -17.75 -1.47 21.59
CA VAL A 459 -18.91 -2.06 20.88
C VAL A 459 -19.27 -3.47 21.37
N ALA A 460 -18.53 -4.02 22.35
CA ALA A 460 -18.82 -5.33 22.92
C ALA A 460 -20.07 -5.28 23.84
N LEU A 461 -20.93 -6.29 23.72
CA LEU A 461 -22.16 -6.42 24.50
C LEU A 461 -21.91 -7.08 25.87
N SER A 462 -22.51 -6.53 26.93
CA SER A 462 -22.43 -7.09 28.29
C SER A 462 -23.50 -8.13 28.62
N ASP A 463 -24.70 -8.00 28.07
CA ASP A 463 -25.90 -8.76 28.46
C ASP A 463 -26.58 -9.45 27.27
N VAL A 464 -25.87 -10.41 26.66
CA VAL A 464 -26.38 -11.19 25.51
C VAL A 464 -27.20 -12.37 26.00
N ASP A 465 -28.39 -12.57 25.42
CA ASP A 465 -29.16 -13.79 25.62
C ASP A 465 -28.52 -14.96 24.85
N THR A 466 -27.79 -15.81 25.56
CA THR A 466 -27.11 -16.96 24.98
C THR A 466 -27.98 -18.22 24.94
N SER A 467 -29.29 -18.11 25.17
CA SER A 467 -30.20 -19.27 25.25
C SER A 467 -30.57 -19.85 23.88
N THR A 468 -30.46 -19.04 22.83
CA THR A 468 -30.75 -19.43 21.43
C THR A 468 -29.49 -19.22 20.59
N GLY A 469 -28.82 -20.30 20.25
CA GLY A 469 -27.69 -20.25 19.31
C GLY A 469 -28.15 -19.94 17.89
N GLY A 470 -27.24 -19.45 17.03
CA GLY A 470 -27.49 -19.25 15.61
C GLY A 470 -27.72 -17.80 15.19
N PHE A 471 -28.59 -17.61 14.21
CA PHE A 471 -28.75 -16.36 13.47
C PHE A 471 -30.24 -16.01 13.31
N LEU A 472 -30.54 -14.71 13.26
CA LEU A 472 -31.78 -14.21 12.70
C LEU A 472 -31.55 -13.90 11.22
N LEU A 473 -32.34 -14.50 10.35
CA LEU A 473 -32.28 -14.31 8.90
C LEU A 473 -33.60 -13.70 8.43
N ARG A 474 -33.59 -12.45 7.99
CA ARG A 474 -34.74 -11.79 7.36
C ARG A 474 -34.59 -11.85 5.85
N VAL A 475 -35.61 -12.31 5.13
CA VAL A 475 -35.58 -12.40 3.66
C VAL A 475 -36.68 -11.54 3.04
N VAL A 476 -36.30 -10.71 2.07
CA VAL A 476 -37.23 -10.00 1.20
C VAL A 476 -36.94 -10.35 -0.26
N GLN A 477 -37.98 -10.41 -1.08
CA GLN A 477 -37.88 -10.68 -2.51
C GLN A 477 -38.78 -9.69 -3.27
N SER A 478 -38.25 -9.19 -4.39
CA SER A 478 -38.93 -8.26 -5.28
C SER A 478 -39.42 -8.97 -6.54
N GLU A 479 -40.62 -8.65 -7.03
CA GLU A 479 -41.07 -9.06 -8.37
C GLU A 479 -40.34 -8.25 -9.47
N GLU A 480 -39.91 -7.03 -9.13
CA GLU A 480 -39.15 -6.15 -10.01
C GLU A 480 -37.65 -6.47 -9.95
N GLY A 481 -36.97 -6.36 -11.09
CA GLY A 481 -35.51 -6.51 -11.17
C GLY A 481 -34.80 -5.40 -10.40
N LEU A 482 -33.91 -5.76 -9.47
CA LEU A 482 -33.11 -4.81 -8.70
C LEU A 482 -31.62 -4.96 -9.04
N ALA A 483 -30.90 -3.83 -9.07
CA ALA A 483 -29.46 -3.85 -9.31
C ALA A 483 -28.69 -4.46 -8.12
N ASN A 484 -27.56 -5.10 -8.43
CA ASN A 484 -26.64 -5.63 -7.41
C ASN A 484 -25.77 -4.51 -6.86
N ASN A 485 -26.35 -3.72 -5.96
CA ASN A 485 -25.71 -2.60 -5.30
C ASN A 485 -26.13 -2.52 -3.83
N THR A 486 -25.18 -2.48 -2.90
CA THR A 486 -25.48 -2.53 -1.47
C THR A 486 -26.44 -1.43 -1.02
N ALA A 487 -26.26 -0.18 -1.48
CA ALA A 487 -27.14 0.93 -1.09
C ALA A 487 -28.60 0.73 -1.56
N LEU A 488 -28.81 0.29 -2.80
CA LEU A 488 -30.15 -0.04 -3.30
C LEU A 488 -30.77 -1.22 -2.52
N ARG A 489 -29.95 -2.18 -2.10
CA ARG A 489 -30.42 -3.38 -1.41
C ARG A 489 -30.73 -3.12 0.06
N GLU A 490 -30.05 -2.15 0.68
CA GLU A 490 -30.48 -1.59 1.96
C GLU A 490 -31.84 -0.87 1.84
N GLN A 491 -32.11 -0.15 0.74
CA GLN A 491 -33.43 0.43 0.46
C GLN A 491 -34.51 -0.66 0.31
N HIS A 492 -34.17 -1.78 -0.32
CA HIS A 492 -35.08 -2.92 -0.48
C HIS A 492 -35.46 -3.55 0.88
N LEU A 493 -34.49 -3.76 1.78
CA LEU A 493 -34.78 -4.22 3.15
C LEU A 493 -35.72 -3.26 3.89
N ARG A 494 -35.66 -1.96 3.62
CA ARG A 494 -36.55 -0.95 4.21
C ARG A 494 -37.92 -0.84 3.52
N GLY A 495 -38.12 -1.51 2.38
CA GLY A 495 -39.35 -1.42 1.58
C GLY A 495 -39.50 -0.09 0.82
N GLU A 496 -38.38 0.61 0.57
CA GLU A 496 -38.36 1.86 -0.20
C GLU A 496 -38.39 1.59 -1.72
N VAL A 497 -37.90 0.42 -2.13
CA VAL A 497 -37.87 -0.10 -3.52
C VAL A 497 -38.30 -1.58 -3.54
N GLY A 498 -38.56 -2.15 -4.72
CA GLY A 498 -38.89 -3.58 -4.90
C GLY A 498 -40.36 -3.97 -4.71
N GLY A 499 -41.19 -3.04 -4.24
CA GLY A 499 -42.63 -3.27 -4.07
C GLY A 499 -42.98 -4.10 -2.84
N ASP A 500 -44.09 -4.84 -2.90
CA ASP A 500 -44.50 -5.75 -1.83
C ASP A 500 -43.54 -6.95 -1.76
N ASN A 501 -43.18 -7.40 -0.56
CA ASN A 501 -42.32 -8.58 -0.39
C ASN A 501 -43.05 -9.84 -0.88
N ILE A 502 -42.50 -10.50 -1.90
CA ILE A 502 -43.05 -11.72 -2.49
C ILE A 502 -42.40 -13.03 -2.01
N ALA A 503 -41.51 -12.98 -1.02
CA ALA A 503 -40.98 -14.18 -0.39
C ALA A 503 -42.09 -15.00 0.29
N ASP A 504 -41.95 -16.33 0.38
CA ASP A 504 -42.87 -17.16 1.15
C ASP A 504 -42.59 -17.00 2.65
N ASP A 505 -43.55 -16.52 3.42
CA ASP A 505 -43.40 -16.25 4.86
C ASP A 505 -43.62 -17.50 5.73
N TRP A 506 -43.79 -18.68 5.14
CA TRP A 506 -44.05 -19.91 5.85
C TRP A 506 -43.00 -20.18 6.95
N GLN A 507 -43.49 -20.38 8.18
CA GLN A 507 -42.70 -20.61 9.41
C GLN A 507 -41.80 -19.45 9.84
N SER A 508 -41.88 -18.30 9.19
CA SER A 508 -41.22 -17.08 9.65
C SER A 508 -42.01 -16.38 10.77
N ASP A 509 -41.33 -15.52 11.53
CA ASP A 509 -41.95 -14.41 12.25
C ASP A 509 -41.72 -13.14 11.43
N ASN A 510 -42.73 -12.72 10.66
CA ASN A 510 -42.65 -11.55 9.78
C ASN A 510 -41.43 -11.57 8.84
N TYR A 511 -41.29 -12.66 8.08
CA TYR A 511 -40.17 -12.90 7.16
C TYR A 511 -38.80 -13.03 7.84
N VAL A 512 -38.76 -13.29 9.15
CA VAL A 512 -37.55 -13.60 9.92
C VAL A 512 -37.56 -15.06 10.37
N TRP A 513 -36.47 -15.78 10.11
CA TRP A 513 -36.23 -17.14 10.59
C TRP A 513 -35.08 -17.17 11.58
N THR A 514 -35.15 -18.10 12.54
CA THR A 514 -33.98 -18.47 13.35
C THR A 514 -33.33 -19.70 12.74
N VAL A 515 -32.09 -19.56 12.28
CA VAL A 515 -31.31 -20.62 11.62
C VAL A 515 -30.05 -20.93 12.42
N ASP A 516 -29.57 -22.18 12.35
CA ASP A 516 -28.43 -22.63 13.16
C ASP A 516 -27.08 -22.29 12.51
N LEU A 517 -26.99 -22.47 11.18
CA LEU A 517 -25.82 -22.20 10.36
C LEU A 517 -26.20 -21.31 9.17
N ILE A 518 -25.22 -20.63 8.58
CA ILE A 518 -25.35 -19.93 7.30
C ILE A 518 -24.63 -20.75 6.24
N ASN A 519 -25.37 -21.63 5.56
CA ASN A 519 -24.90 -22.48 4.47
C ASN A 519 -26.06 -22.73 3.49
N MET A 520 -26.37 -21.73 2.67
CA MET A 520 -27.65 -21.67 1.95
C MET A 520 -27.46 -21.71 0.43
N ASP A 521 -28.28 -22.47 -0.27
CA ASP A 521 -28.40 -22.53 -1.73
C ASP A 521 -29.88 -22.53 -2.17
N GLN A 522 -30.19 -21.96 -3.33
CA GLN A 522 -31.55 -21.93 -3.86
C GLN A 522 -32.13 -23.30 -4.25
N ASN A 523 -31.29 -24.32 -4.47
CA ASN A 523 -31.65 -25.64 -5.00
C ASN A 523 -31.19 -26.82 -4.11
N GLU A 524 -30.67 -26.58 -2.89
CA GLU A 524 -29.96 -27.58 -2.07
C GLU A 524 -28.85 -28.33 -2.86
N GLY A 525 -28.23 -27.66 -3.83
CA GLY A 525 -27.11 -28.18 -4.60
C GLY A 525 -25.78 -27.85 -3.93
N PRO A 526 -24.69 -28.58 -4.27
CA PRO A 526 -23.35 -28.22 -3.79
C PRO A 526 -22.96 -26.84 -4.33
N ALA A 527 -22.89 -25.85 -3.44
CA ALA A 527 -22.44 -24.50 -3.72
C ALA A 527 -21.32 -24.11 -2.75
N GLY A 528 -20.59 -23.03 -3.06
CA GLY A 528 -19.57 -22.46 -2.18
C GLY A 528 -18.46 -23.42 -1.70
N GLU A 529 -17.98 -23.19 -0.48
CA GLU A 529 -16.87 -23.89 0.13
C GLU A 529 -17.31 -25.09 0.99
N PHE A 530 -18.56 -25.12 1.47
CA PHE A 530 -19.11 -26.06 2.46
C PHE A 530 -20.33 -26.81 1.89
N PHE A 531 -20.11 -28.05 1.45
CA PHE A 531 -21.14 -28.91 0.86
C PHE A 531 -20.88 -30.38 1.23
N ASP A 532 -21.85 -31.27 1.00
CA ASP A 532 -21.69 -32.72 1.28
C ASP A 532 -20.55 -33.33 0.42
N ARG A 533 -19.41 -33.54 1.07
CA ARG A 533 -18.19 -34.14 0.51
C ARG A 533 -18.08 -35.62 0.84
N ALA A 534 -18.83 -36.07 1.85
CA ALA A 534 -18.74 -37.41 2.44
C ALA A 534 -17.32 -37.80 2.90
N ASP A 535 -16.53 -36.82 3.35
CA ASP A 535 -15.14 -37.00 3.82
C ASP A 535 -14.96 -36.74 5.32
N GLY A 536 -15.98 -36.23 6.01
CA GLY A 536 -15.97 -35.90 7.43
C GLY A 536 -15.05 -34.73 7.80
N SER A 537 -14.63 -33.92 6.82
CA SER A 537 -13.91 -32.67 7.07
C SER A 537 -14.83 -31.62 7.68
N SER A 538 -14.27 -30.53 8.20
CA SER A 538 -15.07 -29.37 8.65
C SER A 538 -15.86 -28.69 7.52
N ARG A 539 -15.58 -29.06 6.26
CA ARG A 539 -16.25 -28.58 5.05
C ARG A 539 -17.33 -29.54 4.55
N ASP A 540 -17.54 -30.65 5.24
CA ASP A 540 -18.55 -31.66 4.95
C ASP A 540 -19.87 -31.31 5.66
N VAL A 541 -20.52 -30.25 5.18
CA VAL A 541 -21.77 -29.71 5.73
C VAL A 541 -22.80 -29.64 4.61
N PHE A 542 -24.05 -30.04 4.87
CA PHE A 542 -25.11 -30.02 3.85
C PHE A 542 -25.62 -28.59 3.60
N ASP A 543 -25.86 -28.22 2.35
CA ASP A 543 -26.51 -26.96 1.97
C ASP A 543 -28.01 -26.97 2.30
N GLU A 544 -28.52 -25.91 2.92
CA GLU A 544 -29.95 -25.74 3.19
C GLU A 544 -30.62 -24.81 2.16
N TYR A 545 -31.93 -24.92 1.95
CA TYR A 545 -32.66 -23.93 1.15
C TYR A 545 -32.59 -22.55 1.80
N ILE A 546 -32.44 -21.52 0.96
CA ILE A 546 -32.72 -20.13 1.37
C ILE A 546 -34.19 -20.04 1.84
N PRO A 547 -34.46 -19.70 3.12
CA PRO A 547 -35.83 -19.64 3.63
C PRO A 547 -36.70 -18.64 2.87
N GLY A 548 -37.92 -19.05 2.53
CA GLY A 548 -38.88 -18.26 1.76
C GLY A 548 -38.64 -18.23 0.25
N ILE A 549 -37.65 -18.97 -0.25
CA ILE A 549 -37.29 -19.08 -1.67
C ILE A 549 -37.41 -20.55 -2.13
N PRO A 550 -38.00 -20.85 -3.31
CA PRO A 550 -38.66 -19.93 -4.23
C PRO A 550 -39.84 -19.20 -3.58
N GLY A 551 -40.04 -17.94 -3.94
CA GLY A 551 -41.13 -17.14 -3.39
C GLY A 551 -42.49 -17.44 -4.00
N LEU A 552 -43.47 -16.57 -3.74
CA LEU A 552 -44.87 -16.74 -4.14
C LEU A 552 -45.11 -16.74 -5.67
N THR A 553 -44.09 -16.36 -6.45
CA THR A 553 -44.11 -16.33 -7.93
C THR A 553 -43.34 -17.49 -8.56
N ASP A 554 -42.84 -18.44 -7.75
CA ASP A 554 -41.89 -19.50 -8.15
C ASP A 554 -40.52 -18.97 -8.64
N SER A 555 -40.22 -17.68 -8.48
CA SER A 555 -38.91 -17.10 -8.78
C SER A 555 -37.92 -17.33 -7.64
N THR A 556 -36.65 -17.54 -8.02
CA THR A 556 -35.50 -17.64 -7.12
C THR A 556 -34.54 -16.45 -7.23
N ASP A 557 -34.97 -15.37 -7.89
CA ASP A 557 -34.14 -14.20 -8.16
C ASP A 557 -34.63 -12.97 -7.34
N ASN A 558 -33.82 -11.90 -7.35
CA ASN A 558 -34.12 -10.59 -6.76
C ASN A 558 -34.32 -10.64 -5.24
N ILE A 559 -33.45 -11.42 -4.59
CA ILE A 559 -33.50 -11.67 -3.15
C ILE A 559 -32.62 -10.67 -2.42
N THR A 560 -33.02 -10.29 -1.21
CA THR A 560 -32.16 -9.61 -0.25
C THR A 560 -32.37 -10.20 1.12
N ALA A 561 -31.29 -10.62 1.77
CA ALA A 561 -31.31 -11.17 3.11
C ALA A 561 -30.53 -10.29 4.08
N GLU A 562 -31.06 -10.13 5.29
CA GLU A 562 -30.37 -9.54 6.43
C GLU A 562 -30.13 -10.63 7.47
N ILE A 563 -28.86 -10.83 7.84
CA ILE A 563 -28.40 -11.81 8.81
C ILE A 563 -27.93 -11.04 10.03
N LYS A 564 -28.50 -11.32 11.20
CA LYS A 564 -28.08 -10.75 12.49
C LYS A 564 -27.70 -11.84 13.46
N THR A 565 -26.58 -11.63 14.16
CA THR A 565 -26.14 -12.53 15.21
C THR A 565 -25.22 -11.80 16.18
N VAL A 566 -24.93 -12.43 17.32
CA VAL A 566 -23.81 -12.06 18.17
C VAL A 566 -22.79 -13.18 18.15
N VAL A 567 -21.54 -12.86 17.81
CA VAL A 567 -20.44 -13.82 17.81
C VAL A 567 -19.63 -13.68 19.10
N ASN A 568 -19.35 -14.80 19.74
CA ASN A 568 -18.43 -14.86 20.88
C ASN A 568 -16.97 -14.92 20.40
N ILE A 569 -16.20 -13.89 20.75
CA ILE A 569 -14.76 -13.81 20.49
C ILE A 569 -14.01 -14.22 21.76
N PRO A 570 -13.37 -15.40 21.78
CA PRO A 570 -12.83 -15.99 23.01
C PRO A 570 -11.53 -15.33 23.49
N SER A 571 -10.75 -14.75 22.58
CA SER A 571 -9.49 -14.04 22.87
C SER A 571 -9.34 -12.81 21.98
N ALA A 572 -8.64 -11.78 22.48
CA ALA A 572 -8.17 -10.68 21.65
C ALA A 572 -7.23 -11.19 20.55
N GLY A 573 -7.13 -10.46 19.44
CA GLY A 573 -6.25 -10.78 18.32
C GLY A 573 -6.94 -10.70 16.96
N LEU A 574 -6.20 -11.12 15.94
CA LEU A 574 -6.64 -11.15 14.55
C LEU A 574 -7.44 -12.44 14.29
N TYR A 575 -8.60 -12.28 13.64
CA TYR A 575 -9.42 -13.36 13.12
C TYR A 575 -9.61 -13.13 11.63
N SER A 576 -9.56 -14.21 10.84
CA SER A 576 -9.87 -14.16 9.42
C SER A 576 -11.22 -14.81 9.19
N PHE A 577 -12.15 -14.06 8.63
CA PHE A 577 -13.48 -14.53 8.25
C PHE A 577 -13.56 -14.73 6.75
N GLY A 578 -14.54 -15.49 6.30
CA GLY A 578 -14.92 -15.50 4.90
C GLY A 578 -16.43 -15.54 4.73
N PHE A 579 -16.88 -14.90 3.67
CA PHE A 579 -18.25 -14.96 3.19
C PHE A 579 -18.24 -15.41 1.74
N ASN A 580 -18.77 -16.60 1.47
CA ASN A 580 -19.01 -17.04 0.10
C ASN A 580 -20.36 -16.50 -0.34
N SER A 581 -20.44 -15.89 -1.52
CA SER A 581 -21.74 -15.47 -2.07
C SER A 581 -21.77 -15.51 -3.59
N ASP A 582 -22.92 -15.93 -4.12
CA ASP A 582 -23.41 -15.46 -5.41
C ASP A 582 -23.87 -14.01 -5.23
N ASP A 583 -23.44 -13.11 -6.12
CA ASP A 583 -23.61 -11.67 -6.02
C ASP A 583 -23.05 -11.04 -4.73
N GLY A 584 -23.70 -10.00 -4.21
CA GLY A 584 -23.12 -9.03 -3.29
C GLY A 584 -23.48 -9.25 -1.82
N PHE A 585 -22.60 -8.79 -0.95
CA PHE A 585 -22.82 -8.81 0.50
C PHE A 585 -22.04 -7.69 1.19
N ARG A 586 -22.44 -7.34 2.42
CA ARG A 586 -21.69 -6.51 3.34
C ARG A 586 -21.87 -6.99 4.77
N THR A 587 -20.76 -7.31 5.43
CA THR A 587 -20.69 -7.66 6.85
C THR A 587 -20.18 -6.47 7.67
N SER A 588 -20.82 -6.23 8.81
CA SER A 588 -20.50 -5.16 9.75
C SER A 588 -20.55 -5.64 11.20
N ILE A 589 -19.77 -5.00 12.07
CA ILE A 589 -19.70 -5.28 13.51
C ILE A 589 -20.10 -4.02 14.27
N GLY A 590 -21.13 -4.11 15.10
CA GLY A 590 -21.68 -3.00 15.88
C GLY A 590 -23.09 -3.29 16.33
N ASN A 591 -23.64 -2.43 17.19
CA ASN A 591 -24.96 -2.61 17.77
C ASN A 591 -26.06 -1.99 16.91
N ASP A 592 -25.73 -0.95 16.13
CA ASP A 592 -26.53 -0.41 15.03
C ASP A 592 -25.67 0.32 14.00
N ALA A 593 -26.26 1.03 13.03
CA ALA A 593 -25.49 1.58 11.92
C ALA A 593 -24.41 2.60 12.35
N ALA A 594 -24.63 3.37 13.44
CA ALA A 594 -23.75 4.47 13.82
C ALA A 594 -22.49 4.03 14.57
N ASP A 595 -22.53 2.89 15.25
CA ASP A 595 -21.35 2.26 15.85
C ASP A 595 -20.86 1.05 15.05
N SER A 596 -21.51 0.73 13.93
CA SER A 596 -21.08 -0.33 13.03
C SER A 596 -19.80 0.02 12.28
N LEU A 597 -18.89 -0.96 12.24
CA LEU A 597 -17.70 -0.99 11.41
C LEU A 597 -17.91 -2.00 10.28
N ILE A 598 -17.81 -1.57 9.02
CA ILE A 598 -17.78 -2.48 7.87
C ILE A 598 -16.47 -3.29 7.94
N VAL A 599 -16.58 -4.61 7.92
CA VAL A 599 -15.43 -5.52 8.03
C VAL A 599 -15.19 -6.38 6.80
N GLY A 600 -16.22 -6.60 5.97
CA GLY A 600 -16.09 -7.33 4.70
C GLY A 600 -17.22 -6.94 3.76
N GLU A 601 -16.92 -6.79 2.47
CA GLU A 601 -17.90 -6.41 1.46
C GLU A 601 -17.50 -6.89 0.05
N PHE A 602 -18.50 -7.26 -0.74
CA PHE A 602 -18.44 -7.23 -2.19
C PHE A 602 -19.69 -6.54 -2.73
N ASN A 603 -19.51 -5.42 -3.41
CA ASN A 603 -20.60 -4.59 -3.92
C ASN A 603 -20.71 -4.73 -5.44
N GLY A 604 -21.55 -5.66 -5.90
CA GLY A 604 -21.71 -5.95 -7.32
C GLY A 604 -22.36 -7.31 -7.55
N GLY A 605 -22.43 -7.70 -8.83
CA GLY A 605 -22.81 -9.06 -9.22
C GLY A 605 -21.58 -9.94 -9.47
N ARG A 606 -21.66 -11.21 -9.08
CA ARG A 606 -20.61 -12.22 -9.30
C ARG A 606 -21.22 -13.61 -9.21
N GLY A 607 -20.55 -14.62 -9.76
CA GLY A 607 -20.84 -16.01 -9.39
C GLY A 607 -20.32 -16.34 -7.98
N ALA A 608 -20.78 -17.46 -7.43
CA ALA A 608 -20.34 -18.02 -6.14
C ALA A 608 -18.82 -17.91 -5.92
N SER A 609 -18.41 -17.02 -5.01
CA SER A 609 -17.00 -16.81 -4.68
C SER A 609 -16.83 -16.33 -3.25
N THR A 610 -15.66 -16.63 -2.67
CA THR A 610 -15.30 -16.28 -1.29
C THR A 610 -14.64 -14.91 -1.24
N THR A 611 -15.17 -14.02 -0.41
CA THR A 611 -14.44 -12.83 0.07
C THR A 611 -13.94 -13.10 1.47
N SER A 612 -12.62 -13.12 1.65
CA SER A 612 -11.96 -13.19 2.96
C SER A 612 -11.70 -11.81 3.51
N PHE A 613 -11.80 -11.64 4.82
CA PHE A 613 -11.52 -10.37 5.48
C PHE A 613 -11.02 -10.56 6.91
N ASP A 614 -10.10 -9.70 7.32
CA ASP A 614 -9.43 -9.80 8.60
C ASP A 614 -9.92 -8.75 9.60
N VAL A 615 -10.16 -9.19 10.83
CA VAL A 615 -10.70 -8.37 11.92
C VAL A 615 -9.84 -8.55 13.17
N TYR A 616 -9.32 -7.44 13.69
CA TYR A 616 -8.58 -7.43 14.95
C TYR A 616 -9.51 -6.99 16.09
N PHE A 617 -9.77 -7.88 17.04
CA PHE A 617 -10.51 -7.57 18.26
C PHE A 617 -9.54 -7.21 19.38
N GLN A 618 -9.66 -6.02 19.95
CA GLN A 618 -8.78 -5.58 21.04
C GLN A 618 -9.02 -6.32 22.35
N LYS A 619 -10.22 -6.89 22.55
CA LYS A 619 -10.58 -7.68 23.75
C LYS A 619 -11.49 -8.85 23.41
N PRO A 620 -11.44 -9.95 24.19
CA PRO A 620 -12.48 -10.98 24.12
C PRO A 620 -13.84 -10.38 24.52
N GLY A 621 -14.91 -10.90 23.94
CA GLY A 621 -16.25 -10.35 24.18
C GLY A 621 -17.30 -10.94 23.25
N ASN A 622 -18.53 -10.46 23.41
CA ASN A 622 -19.63 -10.76 22.50
C ASN A 622 -19.86 -9.56 21.60
N TYR A 623 -19.81 -9.76 20.28
CA TYR A 623 -19.90 -8.68 19.31
C TYR A 623 -21.09 -8.91 18.39
N ALA A 624 -21.99 -7.94 18.31
CA ALA A 624 -23.09 -7.98 17.34
C ALA A 624 -22.51 -7.83 15.93
N MET A 625 -22.98 -8.69 15.03
CA MET A 625 -22.60 -8.69 13.63
C MET A 625 -23.84 -8.73 12.76
N ARG A 626 -23.81 -7.97 11.67
CA ARG A 626 -24.86 -7.90 10.66
C ARG A 626 -24.27 -8.12 9.28
N THR A 627 -24.88 -9.01 8.50
CA THR A 627 -24.58 -9.16 7.08
C THR A 627 -25.84 -8.89 6.26
N ILE A 628 -25.74 -8.01 5.26
CA ILE A 628 -26.69 -7.97 4.15
C ILE A 628 -26.11 -8.82 3.01
N TRP A 629 -26.93 -9.67 2.40
CA TRP A 629 -26.63 -10.39 1.16
C TRP A 629 -27.73 -10.11 0.14
N TYR A 630 -27.40 -10.09 -1.14
CA TYR A 630 -28.37 -9.89 -2.20
C TYR A 630 -27.97 -10.56 -3.50
N GLU A 631 -28.99 -10.94 -4.24
CA GLU A 631 -28.88 -11.54 -5.57
C GLU A 631 -29.87 -10.85 -6.52
N GLY A 632 -29.48 -10.70 -7.78
CA GLY A 632 -30.27 -10.02 -8.83
C GLY A 632 -30.79 -10.94 -9.92
N GLY A 633 -30.03 -11.96 -10.29
CA GLY A 633 -30.49 -13.00 -11.20
C GLY A 633 -29.49 -14.15 -11.37
N GLY A 634 -29.99 -15.38 -11.49
CA GLY A 634 -29.20 -16.55 -11.83
C GLY A 634 -29.00 -17.53 -10.66
N GLY A 635 -27.74 -17.75 -10.28
CA GLY A 635 -27.39 -18.57 -9.12
C GLY A 635 -27.65 -17.81 -7.82
N ALA A 636 -27.92 -18.50 -6.71
CA ALA A 636 -28.13 -17.85 -5.43
C ALA A 636 -27.66 -18.76 -4.29
N ASN A 637 -26.52 -18.41 -3.67
CA ASN A 637 -25.99 -19.10 -2.51
C ASN A 637 -25.23 -18.12 -1.59
N PHE A 638 -25.15 -18.45 -0.29
CA PHE A 638 -24.28 -17.73 0.64
C PHE A 638 -23.88 -18.57 1.86
N GLU A 639 -22.63 -18.37 2.32
CA GLU A 639 -22.03 -19.07 3.45
C GLU A 639 -21.26 -18.09 4.34
N TRP A 640 -21.26 -18.32 5.66
CA TRP A 640 -20.47 -17.50 6.60
C TRP A 640 -19.64 -18.35 7.55
N PHE A 641 -18.32 -18.16 7.50
CA PHE A 641 -17.35 -18.99 8.21
C PHE A 641 -16.16 -18.19 8.75
N THR A 642 -15.39 -18.82 9.64
CA THR A 642 -14.01 -18.43 9.94
C THR A 642 -13.05 -19.16 8.99
N ASN A 643 -12.01 -18.48 8.54
CA ASN A 643 -10.80 -19.08 7.95
C ASN A 643 -9.79 -19.40 9.07
N GLU A 644 -9.56 -18.42 9.95
CA GLU A 644 -8.64 -18.52 11.10
C GLU A 644 -9.37 -18.05 12.37
N PRO A 645 -9.21 -18.73 13.53
CA PRO A 645 -8.22 -19.78 13.80
C PRO A 645 -8.61 -21.20 13.34
N ALA A 646 -9.80 -21.38 12.78
CA ALA A 646 -10.26 -22.67 12.25
C ALA A 646 -11.20 -22.47 11.06
N LYS A 647 -10.98 -23.24 9.97
CA LYS A 647 -11.86 -23.26 8.80
C LYS A 647 -13.16 -24.01 9.12
N ALA A 648 -14.20 -23.31 9.53
CA ALA A 648 -15.52 -23.86 9.88
C ALA A 648 -16.62 -22.79 9.76
N LEU A 649 -17.85 -23.22 9.47
CA LEU A 649 -19.03 -22.36 9.51
C LEU A 649 -19.19 -21.76 10.91
N LEU A 650 -19.67 -20.51 10.98
CA LEU A 650 -20.03 -19.91 12.27
C LEU A 650 -21.13 -20.73 12.94
N ASN A 651 -21.00 -20.93 14.25
CA ASN A 651 -21.82 -21.81 15.10
C ASN A 651 -21.66 -23.34 14.88
N ASP A 652 -20.82 -23.78 13.93
CA ASP A 652 -20.45 -25.20 13.81
C ASP A 652 -19.39 -25.59 14.86
N ARG A 653 -19.84 -25.70 16.10
CA ARG A 653 -18.97 -25.89 17.28
C ARG A 653 -18.24 -27.22 17.27
N ASP A 654 -18.83 -28.25 16.66
CA ASP A 654 -18.23 -29.58 16.58
C ASP A 654 -16.98 -29.57 15.67
N ASN A 655 -16.93 -28.64 14.71
CA ASN A 655 -15.81 -28.43 13.80
C ASN A 655 -14.94 -27.21 14.13
N GLY A 656 -15.16 -26.55 15.28
CA GLY A 656 -14.35 -25.44 15.77
C GLY A 656 -14.82 -24.04 15.36
N GLY A 657 -16.03 -23.91 14.80
CA GLY A 657 -16.65 -22.63 14.50
C GLY A 657 -16.92 -21.80 15.76
N LEU A 658 -16.83 -20.48 15.63
CA LEU A 658 -17.12 -19.55 16.73
C LEU A 658 -18.58 -19.63 17.17
N GLU A 659 -18.83 -19.55 18.48
CA GLU A 659 -20.21 -19.59 19.00
C GLU A 659 -20.98 -18.34 18.56
N THR A 660 -22.22 -18.55 18.12
CA THR A 660 -23.12 -17.46 17.77
C THR A 660 -24.43 -17.53 18.55
N TYR A 661 -25.11 -16.40 18.68
CA TYR A 661 -26.41 -16.28 19.35
C TYR A 661 -27.36 -15.41 18.51
N ALA A 662 -28.57 -15.91 18.28
CA ALA A 662 -29.58 -15.18 17.53
C ALA A 662 -29.97 -13.92 18.33
N TYR A 663 -29.75 -12.74 17.75
CA TYR A 663 -29.81 -11.47 18.46
C TYR A 663 -30.49 -10.39 17.63
N GLU A 664 -31.41 -9.67 18.28
CA GLU A 664 -32.00 -8.43 17.78
C GLU A 664 -31.70 -7.31 18.79
N SER A 665 -31.31 -6.14 18.28
CA SER A 665 -31.00 -5.00 19.13
C SER A 665 -32.26 -4.52 19.88
N SER A 666 -32.08 -3.95 21.07
CA SER A 666 -33.18 -3.51 21.93
C SER A 666 -33.14 -2.02 22.27
N PHE A 667 -32.48 -1.21 21.43
CA PHE A 667 -32.45 0.24 21.61
C PHE A 667 -33.86 0.85 21.59
N ALA A 668 -34.06 1.91 22.38
CA ALA A 668 -35.30 2.67 22.38
C ALA A 668 -35.49 3.49 21.10
N ALA A 669 -34.38 3.84 20.43
CA ALA A 669 -34.36 4.28 19.04
C ALA A 669 -33.01 3.86 18.43
N SER A 670 -33.04 3.32 17.22
CA SER A 670 -31.88 2.73 16.54
C SER A 670 -31.42 3.62 15.40
N VAL A 671 -30.12 3.79 15.23
CA VAL A 671 -29.58 4.37 13.98
C VAL A 671 -29.60 3.28 12.92
N THR A 672 -30.47 3.43 11.92
CA THR A 672 -30.72 2.41 10.90
C THR A 672 -29.88 2.61 9.64
N SER A 673 -29.36 3.82 9.40
CA SER A 673 -28.37 4.07 8.37
C SER A 673 -27.47 5.25 8.70
N VAL A 674 -26.20 5.13 8.31
CA VAL A 674 -25.24 6.23 8.22
C VAL A 674 -24.51 6.11 6.89
N GLU A 675 -24.40 7.22 6.16
CA GLU A 675 -23.63 7.31 4.91
C GLU A 675 -22.78 8.59 4.99
N PRO A 676 -21.45 8.51 4.85
CA PRO A 676 -20.64 7.30 4.73
C PRO A 676 -20.63 6.42 6.00
N GLY A 677 -20.52 5.11 5.80
CA GLY A 677 -20.50 4.10 6.86
C GLY A 677 -19.21 4.08 7.70
N GLY A 678 -19.28 3.58 8.93
CA GLY A 678 -18.09 3.36 9.74
C GLY A 678 -17.14 2.35 9.09
N GLY A 679 -15.87 2.71 8.95
CA GLY A 679 -14.85 1.91 8.27
C GLY A 679 -14.92 1.96 6.73
N ALA A 680 -15.85 2.74 6.16
CA ALA A 680 -15.94 2.88 4.70
C ALA A 680 -14.63 3.45 4.14
N ARG A 681 -14.21 2.92 3.00
CA ARG A 681 -12.98 3.27 2.28
C ARG A 681 -13.33 3.63 0.85
N GLY A 682 -12.47 4.41 0.20
CA GLY A 682 -12.76 4.86 -1.16
C GLY A 682 -14.00 5.74 -1.22
N VAL A 683 -14.36 6.40 -0.09
CA VAL A 683 -15.57 7.22 -0.02
C VAL A 683 -15.45 8.32 -1.07
N ASP A 684 -16.54 8.46 -1.82
CA ASP A 684 -16.63 9.42 -2.90
C ASP A 684 -16.25 10.85 -2.44
N PRO A 685 -15.38 11.58 -3.17
CA PRO A 685 -14.93 12.92 -2.75
C PRO A 685 -16.03 13.96 -2.56
N GLU A 686 -17.19 13.74 -3.17
CA GLU A 686 -18.38 14.61 -3.10
C GLU A 686 -19.46 14.04 -2.18
N ALA A 687 -19.17 12.97 -1.44
CA ALA A 687 -20.14 12.32 -0.57
C ALA A 687 -20.72 13.28 0.48
N ASN A 688 -22.05 13.41 0.47
CA ASN A 688 -22.83 14.00 1.54
C ASN A 688 -22.79 13.09 2.78
N ILE A 689 -23.17 13.66 3.93
CA ILE A 689 -23.41 12.87 5.14
C ILE A 689 -24.91 12.75 5.35
N SER A 690 -25.40 11.53 5.55
CA SER A 690 -26.78 11.27 5.96
C SER A 690 -26.83 10.27 7.12
N VAL A 691 -27.74 10.50 8.05
CA VAL A 691 -28.03 9.63 9.19
C VAL A 691 -29.54 9.47 9.29
N ARG A 692 -29.99 8.25 9.57
CA ARG A 692 -31.39 7.94 9.85
C ARG A 692 -31.52 7.24 11.19
N ILE A 693 -32.38 7.78 12.05
CA ILE A 693 -32.69 7.24 13.38
C ILE A 693 -34.17 6.90 13.42
N GLU A 694 -34.51 5.64 13.73
CA GLU A 694 -35.88 5.18 13.84
C GLU A 694 -36.28 5.03 15.31
N ASP A 695 -37.43 5.61 15.66
CA ASP A 695 -38.10 5.39 16.93
C ASP A 695 -38.48 3.91 17.05
N GLU A 696 -38.08 3.27 18.14
CA GLU A 696 -38.44 1.88 18.44
C GLU A 696 -39.49 1.86 19.56
N SER A 697 -39.08 1.50 20.78
CA SER A 697 -39.93 1.60 21.96
C SER A 697 -40.00 3.01 22.55
N GLY A 698 -39.08 3.89 22.19
CA GLY A 698 -38.98 5.30 22.61
C GLY A 698 -38.93 6.26 21.41
N SER A 699 -39.01 7.56 21.69
CA SER A 699 -39.03 8.58 20.63
C SER A 699 -37.86 9.57 20.75
N VAL A 700 -37.14 9.78 19.65
CA VAL A 700 -36.03 10.76 19.56
C VAL A 700 -36.55 12.19 19.76
N ASP A 701 -35.92 12.94 20.66
CA ASP A 701 -36.11 14.39 20.77
C ASP A 701 -35.34 15.09 19.64
N GLN A 702 -36.05 15.58 18.63
CA GLN A 702 -35.47 16.20 17.44
C GLN A 702 -34.57 17.41 17.79
N ASP A 703 -34.91 18.19 18.81
CA ASP A 703 -34.15 19.38 19.20
C ASP A 703 -32.84 19.03 19.93
N SER A 704 -32.67 17.77 20.32
CA SER A 704 -31.46 17.27 20.98
C SER A 704 -30.41 16.73 20.01
N VAL A 705 -30.75 16.58 18.72
CA VAL A 705 -29.87 15.94 17.75
C VAL A 705 -28.73 16.88 17.35
N SER A 706 -27.49 16.41 17.45
CA SER A 706 -26.28 17.13 17.04
C SER A 706 -25.35 16.20 16.26
N LEU A 707 -24.82 16.68 15.14
CA LEU A 707 -23.84 15.96 14.32
C LEU A 707 -22.61 16.83 14.10
N LEU A 708 -21.46 16.38 14.59
CA LEU A 708 -20.18 17.04 14.42
C LEU A 708 -19.30 16.25 13.44
N LEU A 709 -18.46 16.96 12.69
CA LEU A 709 -17.40 16.38 11.86
C LEU A 709 -16.06 16.89 12.38
N ASP A 710 -15.16 15.97 12.71
CA ASP A 710 -13.85 16.25 13.31
C ASP A 710 -13.93 17.20 14.53
N GLY A 711 -14.99 17.04 15.33
CA GLY A 711 -15.28 17.86 16.51
C GLY A 711 -15.86 19.26 16.22
N VAL A 712 -16.15 19.58 14.95
CA VAL A 712 -16.71 20.86 14.51
C VAL A 712 -18.20 20.72 14.23
N GLU A 713 -18.99 21.68 14.71
CA GLU A 713 -20.44 21.74 14.50
C GLU A 713 -20.75 22.10 13.04
N THR A 714 -21.64 21.32 12.39
CA THR A 714 -21.72 21.27 10.92
C THR A 714 -22.92 21.98 10.30
N GLY A 715 -23.88 22.42 11.12
CA GLY A 715 -25.15 22.98 10.62
C GLY A 715 -26.07 21.96 9.95
N ALA A 716 -25.99 20.69 10.36
CA ALA A 716 -26.80 19.60 9.83
C ALA A 716 -28.30 19.93 9.80
N GLN A 717 -28.97 19.50 8.72
CA GLN A 717 -30.41 19.64 8.54
C GLN A 717 -31.11 18.45 9.20
N ILE A 718 -31.98 18.72 10.19
CA ILE A 718 -32.66 17.69 10.98
C ILE A 718 -34.16 17.76 10.71
N SER A 719 -34.77 16.63 10.34
CA SER A 719 -36.22 16.50 10.16
C SER A 719 -36.75 15.22 10.79
N LYS A 720 -37.98 15.24 11.30
CA LYS A 720 -38.66 14.04 11.80
C LYS A 720 -39.99 13.80 11.09
N ASP A 721 -40.20 12.61 10.53
CA ASP A 721 -41.47 12.18 9.93
C ASP A 721 -41.78 10.72 10.25
N ASN A 722 -43.02 10.42 10.63
CA ASN A 722 -43.51 9.07 10.95
C ASN A 722 -42.59 8.22 11.85
N GLY A 723 -41.98 8.82 12.87
CA GLY A 723 -41.06 8.14 13.80
C GLY A 723 -39.61 8.05 13.33
N VAL A 724 -39.30 8.61 12.16
CA VAL A 724 -37.95 8.63 11.58
C VAL A 724 -37.36 10.01 11.71
N THR A 725 -36.19 10.11 12.32
CA THR A 725 -35.38 11.33 12.33
C THR A 725 -34.27 11.23 11.30
N SER A 726 -34.24 12.15 10.33
CA SER A 726 -33.19 12.25 9.31
C SER A 726 -32.28 13.42 9.62
N VAL A 727 -30.97 13.21 9.53
CA VAL A 727 -29.92 14.22 9.70
C VAL A 727 -29.08 14.23 8.44
N VAL A 728 -28.98 15.39 7.78
CA VAL A 728 -28.25 15.52 6.50
C VAL A 728 -27.29 16.68 6.55
N ILE A 729 -26.07 16.46 6.09
CA ILE A 729 -25.10 17.50 5.76
C ILE A 729 -24.91 17.47 4.25
N ASP A 730 -25.48 18.48 3.58
CA ASP A 730 -25.28 18.69 2.16
C ASP A 730 -23.93 19.37 1.93
N ARG A 731 -23.07 18.69 1.18
CA ARG A 731 -21.72 19.11 0.78
C ARG A 731 -21.65 19.39 -0.73
N SER A 732 -22.78 19.60 -1.40
CA SER A 732 -22.81 19.94 -2.83
C SER A 732 -21.83 21.08 -3.17
N GLY A 733 -20.92 20.80 -4.11
CA GLY A 733 -19.86 21.73 -4.53
C GLY A 733 -18.65 21.82 -3.60
N GLN A 734 -18.54 20.93 -2.61
CA GLN A 734 -17.38 20.81 -1.71
C GLN A 734 -16.73 19.44 -1.88
N LEU A 735 -15.39 19.40 -1.82
CA LEU A 735 -14.63 18.16 -1.89
C LEU A 735 -14.01 17.83 -0.54
N TRP A 736 -14.05 16.55 -0.19
CA TRP A 736 -13.16 15.98 0.81
C TRP A 736 -11.74 15.89 0.29
N GLN A 737 -10.73 16.03 1.14
CA GLN A 737 -9.34 15.91 0.69
C GLN A 737 -8.99 14.45 0.33
N PRO A 738 -8.08 14.21 -0.64
CA PRO A 738 -7.63 12.86 -0.97
C PRO A 738 -7.11 12.14 0.28
N ASN A 739 -7.48 10.86 0.45
CA ASN A 739 -7.10 10.04 1.59
C ASN A 739 -7.50 10.59 2.98
N GLN A 740 -8.34 11.63 3.05
CA GLN A 740 -8.77 12.20 4.33
C GLN A 740 -9.53 11.16 5.16
N VAL A 741 -9.14 11.04 6.43
CA VAL A 741 -9.94 10.33 7.44
C VAL A 741 -10.82 11.36 8.12
N VAL A 742 -12.14 11.14 8.09
CA VAL A 742 -13.14 12.04 8.69
C VAL A 742 -13.84 11.28 9.81
N THR A 743 -14.02 11.93 10.96
CA THR A 743 -14.75 11.39 12.11
C THR A 743 -16.06 12.11 12.30
N ALA A 744 -17.18 11.40 12.25
CA ALA A 744 -18.48 11.91 12.65
C ALA A 744 -18.77 11.58 14.12
N SER A 745 -19.42 12.50 14.83
CA SER A 745 -19.94 12.28 16.18
C SER A 745 -21.39 12.72 16.25
N LEU A 746 -22.28 11.78 16.56
CA LEU A 746 -23.72 11.98 16.68
C LEU A 746 -24.11 11.91 18.16
N GLU A 747 -24.83 12.94 18.61
CA GLU A 747 -25.51 12.97 19.91
C GLU A 747 -27.02 13.11 19.70
N TYR A 748 -27.82 12.35 20.44
CA TYR A 748 -29.27 12.52 20.49
C TYR A 748 -29.85 11.96 21.80
N THR A 749 -31.06 12.40 22.16
CA THR A 749 -31.75 11.96 23.39
C THR A 749 -33.03 11.19 23.06
N VAL A 750 -33.27 10.09 23.76
CA VAL A 750 -34.50 9.28 23.70
C VAL A 750 -35.07 9.19 25.10
N ASP A 751 -36.30 9.63 25.30
CA ASP A 751 -37.00 9.60 26.60
C ASP A 751 -36.22 10.21 27.80
N GLY A 752 -35.27 11.12 27.52
CA GLY A 752 -34.44 11.80 28.51
C GLY A 752 -33.04 11.19 28.71
N ASP A 753 -32.74 10.06 28.09
CA ASP A 753 -31.42 9.43 28.09
C ASP A 753 -30.64 9.83 26.84
N THR A 754 -29.43 10.36 27.02
CA THR A 754 -28.56 10.81 25.93
C THR A 754 -27.71 9.66 25.42
N ARG A 755 -27.67 9.49 24.10
CA ARG A 755 -26.79 8.58 23.39
C ARG A 755 -25.76 9.37 22.60
N ASN A 756 -24.51 8.91 22.67
CA ASN A 756 -23.37 9.44 21.95
C ASN A 756 -22.72 8.29 21.16
N VAL A 757 -22.50 8.50 19.87
CA VAL A 757 -21.85 7.54 18.98
C VAL A 757 -20.91 8.27 18.02
N SER A 758 -19.85 7.61 17.61
CA SER A 758 -18.88 8.15 16.66
C SER A 758 -18.38 7.07 15.72
N TRP A 759 -18.20 7.44 14.46
CA TRP A 759 -17.63 6.57 13.43
C TRP A 759 -16.72 7.38 12.53
N SER A 760 -15.87 6.69 11.75
CA SER A 760 -14.98 7.34 10.79
C SER A 760 -14.96 6.59 9.46
N TRP A 761 -14.57 7.31 8.41
CA TRP A 761 -14.37 6.77 7.07
C TRP A 761 -13.14 7.40 6.42
N LYS A 762 -12.63 6.75 5.37
CA LYS A 762 -11.52 7.23 4.55
C LYS A 762 -12.01 7.57 3.14
N VAL A 763 -11.80 8.83 2.76
CA VAL A 763 -12.08 9.36 1.42
C VAL A 763 -11.15 8.69 0.43
N GLY A 764 -11.65 8.42 -0.78
CA GLY A 764 -10.86 7.87 -1.87
C GLY A 764 -9.62 8.71 -2.15
N ASP A 765 -8.56 8.04 -2.57
CA ASP A 765 -7.42 8.73 -3.15
C ASP A 765 -7.80 9.25 -4.54
N TYR A 766 -7.36 10.45 -4.88
CA TYR A 766 -7.59 11.02 -6.20
C TYR A 766 -6.58 12.13 -6.51
N LEU A 767 -6.36 12.34 -7.80
CA LEU A 767 -5.47 13.39 -8.30
C LEU A 767 -6.18 14.74 -8.32
N ILE A 768 -5.45 15.80 -7.97
CA ILE A 768 -5.86 17.17 -8.23
C ILE A 768 -5.12 17.65 -9.48
N LEU A 769 -5.84 18.09 -10.50
CA LEU A 769 -5.21 18.54 -11.73
C LEU A 769 -4.43 19.85 -11.51
N PRO A 770 -3.12 19.87 -11.84
CA PRO A 770 -2.33 21.11 -11.80
C PRO A 770 -2.85 22.12 -12.83
N ALA A 771 -2.96 23.38 -12.44
CA ALA A 771 -3.28 24.46 -13.37
C ALA A 771 -2.02 24.94 -14.10
N ALA A 772 -0.90 25.03 -13.39
CA ALA A 772 0.34 25.58 -13.93
C ALA A 772 0.91 24.68 -15.03
N GLY A 773 1.16 25.26 -16.20
CA GLY A 773 1.66 24.57 -17.38
C GLY A 773 0.59 23.82 -18.17
N TYR A 774 -0.64 23.66 -17.64
CA TYR A 774 -1.67 22.84 -18.27
C TYR A 774 -2.94 23.59 -18.63
N ARG A 775 -3.42 24.55 -17.84
CA ARG A 775 -4.78 25.11 -17.98
C ARG A 775 -4.82 26.44 -18.73
N THR A 776 -5.88 26.67 -19.53
CA THR A 776 -6.27 27.99 -20.06
C THR A 776 -7.70 28.35 -19.66
N ASP A 777 -8.06 29.62 -19.76
CA ASP A 777 -9.40 30.12 -19.39
C ASP A 777 -10.54 29.52 -20.24
N LEU A 778 -11.73 29.45 -19.64
CA LEU A 778 -12.96 29.06 -20.32
C LEU A 778 -13.21 29.90 -21.58
N GLY A 779 -13.79 29.28 -22.61
CA GLY A 779 -14.08 29.94 -23.88
C GLY A 779 -12.87 30.20 -24.78
N THR A 780 -11.68 29.71 -24.41
CA THR A 780 -10.48 29.77 -25.27
C THR A 780 -10.39 28.65 -26.30
N GLY A 781 -11.22 27.60 -26.18
CA GLY A 781 -11.27 26.45 -27.09
C GLY A 781 -11.58 26.84 -28.54
N GLN A 782 -10.95 26.15 -29.48
CA GLN A 782 -11.11 26.30 -30.93
C GLN A 782 -11.24 24.91 -31.56
N ASP A 783 -11.93 24.84 -32.70
CA ASP A 783 -12.09 23.60 -33.48
C ASP A 783 -12.61 22.43 -32.63
N GLN A 784 -13.92 22.46 -32.34
CA GLN A 784 -14.58 21.47 -31.47
C GLN A 784 -14.30 20.03 -31.93
N GLY A 785 -14.03 19.13 -30.98
CA GLY A 785 -13.77 17.71 -31.21
C GLY A 785 -12.38 17.23 -30.77
N PHE A 786 -11.97 16.11 -31.36
CA PHE A 786 -10.72 15.40 -31.05
C PHE A 786 -9.84 15.29 -32.29
N THR A 787 -8.53 15.21 -32.09
CA THR A 787 -7.58 14.77 -33.11
C THR A 787 -7.18 13.34 -32.79
N MET A 788 -7.47 12.40 -33.69
CA MET A 788 -7.17 10.98 -33.51
C MET A 788 -6.13 10.56 -34.55
N ARG A 789 -4.98 10.04 -34.11
CA ARG A 789 -3.96 9.47 -34.98
C ARG A 789 -3.97 7.96 -34.85
N VAL A 790 -4.20 7.26 -35.95
CA VAL A 790 -4.27 5.80 -36.00
C VAL A 790 -3.06 5.24 -36.72
N HIS A 791 -2.43 4.23 -36.10
CA HIS A 791 -1.36 3.44 -36.66
C HIS A 791 -1.79 1.97 -36.61
N GLN A 792 -1.90 1.27 -37.74
CA GLN A 792 -2.17 -0.17 -37.78
C GLN A 792 -0.95 -0.94 -38.26
N LEU A 793 -0.68 -2.10 -37.65
CA LEU A 793 0.41 -2.99 -38.06
C LEU A 793 -0.10 -4.21 -38.85
N ALA A 794 0.79 -4.82 -39.66
CA ALA A 794 0.51 -6.04 -40.40
C ALA A 794 0.52 -7.32 -39.53
N GLY A 795 1.14 -7.25 -38.35
CA GLY A 795 1.39 -8.39 -37.49
C GLY A 795 1.17 -8.03 -36.02
N ILE A 796 1.12 -9.09 -35.20
CA ILE A 796 0.79 -9.02 -33.78
C ILE A 796 1.88 -8.29 -32.99
N ARG A 797 1.43 -7.45 -32.04
CA ARG A 797 2.23 -6.93 -30.93
C ARG A 797 1.59 -7.31 -29.59
N ALA A 798 2.34 -7.23 -28.49
CA ALA A 798 1.77 -7.46 -27.16
C ALA A 798 0.81 -6.33 -26.75
N ASN A 799 -0.15 -6.66 -25.88
CA ASN A 799 -1.22 -5.77 -25.44
C ASN A 799 -0.83 -4.99 -24.17
N SER A 800 0.07 -4.02 -24.32
CA SER A 800 0.49 -3.13 -23.24
C SER A 800 0.58 -1.67 -23.69
N THR A 801 0.43 -0.76 -22.73
CA THR A 801 0.61 0.69 -22.93
C THR A 801 1.96 1.03 -23.61
N PRO A 802 3.09 0.44 -23.19
CA PRO A 802 4.39 0.80 -23.77
C PRO A 802 4.55 0.29 -25.21
N GLU A 803 3.99 -0.87 -25.54
CA GLU A 803 4.02 -1.42 -26.89
C GLU A 803 3.21 -0.59 -27.89
N VAL A 804 2.03 -0.07 -27.49
CA VAL A 804 1.31 0.87 -28.36
C VAL A 804 2.08 2.18 -28.52
N GLU A 805 2.76 2.69 -27.49
CA GLU A 805 3.58 3.89 -27.63
C GLU A 805 4.71 3.68 -28.64
N ALA A 806 5.36 2.51 -28.62
CA ALA A 806 6.38 2.15 -29.62
C ALA A 806 5.80 2.02 -31.03
N GLN A 807 4.62 1.42 -31.19
CA GLN A 807 3.88 1.40 -32.45
C GLN A 807 3.58 2.81 -32.94
N LEU A 808 3.07 3.67 -32.07
CA LEU A 808 2.76 5.07 -32.38
C LEU A 808 4.02 5.90 -32.72
N ARG A 809 5.23 5.47 -32.32
CA ARG A 809 6.51 6.03 -32.77
C ARG A 809 7.04 5.44 -34.08
N GLY A 810 6.41 4.39 -34.60
CA GLY A 810 6.84 3.67 -35.81
C GLY A 810 7.93 2.63 -35.58
N GLU A 811 8.20 2.28 -34.32
CA GLU A 811 9.27 1.34 -33.95
C GLU A 811 8.87 -0.12 -34.20
N ARG A 812 7.57 -0.39 -34.44
CA ARG A 812 7.02 -1.74 -34.66
C ARG A 812 6.66 -2.06 -36.12
N GLY A 813 6.69 -1.08 -37.02
CA GLY A 813 6.43 -1.31 -38.45
C GLY A 813 5.90 -0.09 -39.19
N ASP A 814 5.63 -0.29 -40.48
CA ASP A 814 4.95 0.69 -41.32
C ASP A 814 3.44 0.72 -40.99
N ASN A 815 2.84 1.91 -41.04
CA ASN A 815 1.41 2.08 -40.84
C ASN A 815 0.59 1.53 -42.02
N LEU A 816 -0.47 0.76 -41.71
CA LEU A 816 -1.44 0.22 -42.66
C LEU A 816 -2.85 0.82 -42.57
N ALA A 817 -3.11 1.76 -41.66
CA ALA A 817 -4.42 2.40 -41.56
C ALA A 817 -4.81 3.10 -42.88
N ASP A 818 -6.07 3.03 -43.29
CA ASP A 818 -6.56 3.67 -44.52
C ASP A 818 -6.59 5.20 -44.34
N PRO A 819 -5.87 5.99 -45.17
CA PRO A 819 -5.90 7.44 -45.09
C PRO A 819 -7.21 8.09 -45.54
N LEU A 820 -8.21 7.31 -46.01
CA LEU A 820 -9.50 7.85 -46.44
C LEU A 820 -10.21 8.62 -45.33
N GLY A 821 -10.41 9.94 -45.53
CA GLY A 821 -11.03 10.81 -44.54
C GLY A 821 -10.04 11.43 -43.54
N GLY A 822 -8.77 11.03 -43.59
CA GLY A 822 -7.70 11.58 -42.78
C GLY A 822 -6.55 12.18 -43.60
N VAL A 823 -5.46 12.48 -42.91
CA VAL A 823 -4.20 13.01 -43.47
C VAL A 823 -3.04 12.24 -42.87
N GLU A 824 -2.19 11.65 -43.73
CA GLU A 824 -0.95 11.01 -43.30
C GLU A 824 -0.07 11.99 -42.50
N SER A 825 0.44 11.52 -41.37
CA SER A 825 1.36 12.29 -40.55
C SER A 825 2.62 12.64 -41.32
N SER A 826 3.01 13.91 -41.26
CA SER A 826 4.26 14.39 -41.85
C SER A 826 5.46 14.32 -40.89
N ASP A 827 5.22 13.96 -39.63
CA ASP A 827 6.27 13.80 -38.62
C ASP A 827 6.80 12.36 -38.65
N PRO A 828 8.08 12.15 -39.02
CA PRO A 828 8.65 10.81 -39.14
C PRO A 828 8.76 10.07 -37.79
N ASN A 829 8.74 10.78 -36.66
CA ASN A 829 8.76 10.16 -35.32
C ASN A 829 7.33 9.88 -34.81
N ARG A 830 6.32 10.27 -35.59
CA ARG A 830 4.91 10.11 -35.26
C ARG A 830 4.11 9.63 -36.48
N PRO A 831 4.49 8.50 -37.11
CA PRO A 831 3.77 7.97 -38.27
C PRO A 831 2.33 7.56 -37.89
N GLY A 832 1.47 7.45 -38.91
CA GLY A 832 0.04 7.15 -38.77
C GLY A 832 -0.82 8.10 -39.58
N VAL A 833 -2.13 7.82 -39.66
CA VAL A 833 -3.13 8.69 -40.28
C VAL A 833 -3.79 9.54 -39.20
N ILE A 834 -3.84 10.86 -39.41
CA ILE A 834 -4.50 11.81 -38.52
C ILE A 834 -5.92 12.11 -39.02
N PHE A 835 -6.89 11.97 -38.14
CA PHE A 835 -8.31 12.25 -38.37
C PHE A 835 -8.78 13.34 -37.41
N ASP A 836 -9.58 14.27 -37.94
CA ASP A 836 -10.34 15.21 -37.13
C ASP A 836 -11.71 14.60 -36.82
N VAL A 837 -11.93 14.23 -35.55
CA VAL A 837 -13.18 13.66 -35.06
C VAL A 837 -14.04 14.79 -34.51
N ASP A 838 -15.06 15.23 -35.26
CA ASP A 838 -15.92 16.35 -34.87
C ASP A 838 -16.96 15.99 -33.80
N GLY A 839 -17.34 14.72 -33.73
CA GLY A 839 -18.34 14.20 -32.80
C GLY A 839 -17.72 13.68 -31.50
N VAL A 840 -18.11 12.46 -31.14
CA VAL A 840 -17.75 11.76 -29.90
C VAL A 840 -16.76 10.64 -30.20
N ILE A 841 -16.09 10.12 -29.17
CA ILE A 841 -15.35 8.85 -29.26
C ILE A 841 -16.35 7.73 -28.91
N ASN A 842 -16.92 7.10 -29.94
CA ASN A 842 -17.81 5.95 -29.85
C ASN A 842 -17.62 5.07 -31.09
N PHE A 843 -16.67 4.15 -31.02
CA PHE A 843 -16.24 3.39 -32.20
C PHE A 843 -16.18 1.90 -31.96
N ASP A 844 -16.53 1.15 -33.01
CA ASP A 844 -16.41 -0.30 -33.14
C ASP A 844 -15.78 -0.63 -34.50
N GLN A 845 -15.01 -1.71 -34.59
CA GLN A 845 -14.35 -2.10 -35.84
C GLN A 845 -15.31 -2.38 -37.00
N ASP A 846 -16.53 -2.84 -36.70
CA ASP A 846 -17.57 -3.14 -37.68
C ASP A 846 -18.65 -2.04 -37.75
N GLY A 847 -18.54 -0.98 -36.93
CA GLY A 847 -19.59 0.00 -36.71
C GLY A 847 -20.87 -0.63 -36.14
N ALA A 848 -20.72 -1.74 -35.42
CA ALA A 848 -21.82 -2.46 -34.78
C ALA A 848 -21.98 -2.00 -33.32
N ALA A 849 -23.12 -2.35 -32.72
CA ALA A 849 -23.40 -2.03 -31.32
C ALA A 849 -22.42 -2.75 -30.38
N ALA A 850 -21.43 -2.03 -29.88
CA ALA A 850 -20.47 -2.47 -28.87
C ALA A 850 -20.57 -1.57 -27.63
N GLY A 851 -19.94 -1.97 -26.52
CA GLY A 851 -19.92 -1.16 -25.30
C GLY A 851 -21.31 -0.82 -24.71
N VAL A 852 -21.42 0.38 -24.13
CA VAL A 852 -22.60 0.89 -23.43
C VAL A 852 -23.42 1.82 -24.33
N PHE A 853 -22.78 2.57 -25.21
CA PHE A 853 -23.40 3.55 -26.11
C PHE A 853 -23.70 2.92 -27.47
N ARG A 854 -24.98 2.67 -27.75
CA ARG A 854 -25.42 1.95 -28.96
C ARG A 854 -26.77 2.47 -29.46
N ASP A 855 -27.12 2.18 -30.72
CA ASP A 855 -28.45 2.50 -31.28
C ASP A 855 -29.54 1.66 -30.59
N LEU A 856 -30.22 2.27 -29.62
CA LEU A 856 -31.35 1.73 -28.87
C LEU A 856 -32.69 2.21 -29.45
N GLY A 857 -32.69 3.36 -30.13
CA GLY A 857 -33.87 3.99 -30.71
C GLY A 857 -34.85 4.57 -29.67
N ASP A 858 -34.40 4.81 -28.45
CA ASP A 858 -35.20 5.32 -27.33
C ASP A 858 -34.92 6.80 -26.98
N GLY A 859 -33.90 7.41 -27.58
CA GLY A 859 -33.48 8.80 -27.38
C GLY A 859 -32.86 9.07 -26.02
N SER A 860 -32.44 8.05 -25.27
CA SER A 860 -31.68 8.21 -24.04
C SER A 860 -30.28 8.80 -24.30
N LEU A 861 -29.58 9.21 -23.25
CA LEU A 861 -28.21 9.73 -23.37
C LEU A 861 -27.20 8.65 -23.78
N ILE A 862 -27.56 7.37 -23.63
CA ILE A 862 -26.78 6.22 -24.09
C ILE A 862 -27.21 5.70 -25.48
N ASP A 863 -28.28 6.27 -26.07
CA ASP A 863 -28.74 5.95 -27.42
C ASP A 863 -27.89 6.67 -28.47
N ARG A 864 -26.71 6.11 -28.76
CA ARG A 864 -25.72 6.67 -29.68
C ARG A 864 -25.20 5.56 -30.56
N SER A 865 -25.38 5.65 -31.87
CA SER A 865 -24.82 4.67 -32.80
C SER A 865 -23.30 4.71 -32.76
N ASP A 866 -22.68 3.53 -32.77
CA ASP A 866 -21.26 3.37 -33.05
C ASP A 866 -20.95 3.78 -34.49
N ASP A 867 -19.78 4.38 -34.67
CA ASP A 867 -19.15 4.61 -35.97
C ASP A 867 -17.98 3.62 -36.16
N TYR A 868 -17.50 3.48 -37.40
CA TYR A 868 -16.26 2.75 -37.68
C TYR A 868 -15.06 3.45 -37.02
N ILE A 869 -14.13 2.68 -36.47
CA ILE A 869 -12.82 3.19 -36.07
C ILE A 869 -12.14 3.85 -37.28
N PRO A 870 -11.76 5.15 -37.21
CA PRO A 870 -11.17 5.85 -38.36
C PRO A 870 -9.92 5.15 -38.91
N GLY A 871 -9.90 4.92 -40.22
CA GLY A 871 -8.81 4.23 -40.91
C GLY A 871 -8.84 2.69 -40.79
N ILE A 872 -9.88 2.13 -40.18
CA ILE A 872 -10.11 0.69 -40.04
C ILE A 872 -11.44 0.31 -40.70
N PRO A 873 -11.52 -0.80 -41.49
CA PRO A 873 -10.43 -1.68 -41.87
C PRO A 873 -9.31 -0.97 -42.63
N GLY A 874 -8.07 -1.38 -42.41
CA GLY A 874 -6.91 -0.75 -43.06
C GLY A 874 -6.76 -1.10 -44.53
N LEU A 875 -5.63 -0.69 -45.13
CA LEU A 875 -5.31 -0.87 -46.54
C LEU A 875 -5.23 -2.34 -46.99
N GLU A 876 -5.08 -3.27 -46.05
CA GLU A 876 -5.08 -4.72 -46.29
C GLU A 876 -6.35 -5.43 -45.77
N GLU A 877 -7.42 -4.66 -45.49
CA GLU A 877 -8.71 -5.14 -44.93
C GLU A 877 -8.58 -5.74 -43.52
N GLY A 878 -7.49 -5.46 -42.81
CA GLY A 878 -7.29 -5.90 -41.43
C GLY A 878 -8.04 -5.02 -40.43
N THR A 879 -8.52 -5.65 -39.35
CA THR A 879 -9.18 -4.97 -38.21
C THR A 879 -8.41 -5.09 -36.90
N ASP A 880 -7.32 -5.88 -36.88
CA ASP A 880 -6.51 -6.09 -35.68
C ASP A 880 -5.26 -5.19 -35.66
N ASN A 881 -4.53 -5.21 -34.54
CA ASN A 881 -3.21 -4.60 -34.31
C ASN A 881 -3.23 -3.08 -34.40
N ILE A 882 -4.26 -2.47 -33.81
CA ILE A 882 -4.50 -1.04 -33.89
C ILE A 882 -3.82 -0.35 -32.71
N GLY A 883 -3.20 0.80 -32.99
CA GLY A 883 -2.79 1.77 -31.99
C GLY A 883 -3.37 3.13 -32.35
N ALA A 884 -4.07 3.76 -31.43
CA ALA A 884 -4.61 5.09 -31.61
C ALA A 884 -4.14 6.05 -30.52
N GLU A 885 -3.88 7.29 -30.91
CA GLU A 885 -3.65 8.42 -30.02
C GLU A 885 -4.74 9.46 -30.23
N ILE A 886 -5.40 9.87 -29.15
CA ILE A 886 -6.50 10.82 -29.15
C ILE A 886 -6.08 12.04 -28.32
N LEU A 887 -6.03 13.20 -28.96
CA LEU A 887 -5.66 14.47 -28.35
C LEU A 887 -6.87 15.41 -28.32
N SER A 888 -7.15 16.00 -27.16
CA SER A 888 -8.13 17.09 -27.06
C SER A 888 -7.88 17.99 -25.86
N TYR A 889 -8.38 19.20 -25.90
CA TYR A 889 -8.54 20.09 -24.77
C TYR A 889 -9.96 19.93 -24.25
N ILE A 890 -10.12 19.38 -23.05
CA ILE A 890 -11.43 19.20 -22.42
C ILE A 890 -11.73 20.42 -21.55
N GLU A 891 -12.90 21.02 -21.74
CA GLU A 891 -13.40 22.14 -20.95
C GLU A 891 -14.11 21.62 -19.71
N PHE A 892 -13.55 21.91 -18.53
CA PHE A 892 -14.19 21.71 -17.24
C PHE A 892 -14.81 23.04 -16.79
N PRO A 893 -16.15 23.17 -16.82
CA PRO A 893 -16.83 24.46 -16.65
C PRO A 893 -16.78 24.99 -15.22
N GLU A 894 -16.62 24.10 -14.24
CA GLU A 894 -16.65 24.43 -12.81
C GLU A 894 -15.55 23.67 -12.06
N ALA A 895 -15.18 24.17 -10.88
CA ALA A 895 -14.36 23.40 -9.96
C ALA A 895 -15.19 22.27 -9.34
N GLY A 896 -14.59 21.11 -9.11
CA GLY A 896 -15.30 19.91 -8.62
C GLY A 896 -14.57 18.62 -8.95
N PHE A 897 -15.20 17.49 -8.63
CA PHE A 897 -14.64 16.18 -8.95
C PHE A 897 -15.29 15.63 -10.22
N TYR A 898 -14.46 15.26 -11.19
CA TYR A 898 -14.91 14.75 -12.48
C TYR A 898 -14.60 13.26 -12.58
N ARG A 899 -15.64 12.45 -12.83
CA ARG A 899 -15.52 11.01 -13.10
C ARG A 899 -15.60 10.78 -14.60
N MET A 900 -14.59 10.09 -15.13
CA MET A 900 -14.50 9.68 -16.52
C MET A 900 -14.56 8.17 -16.62
N ILE A 901 -15.03 7.69 -17.76
CA ILE A 901 -15.09 6.27 -18.09
C ILE A 901 -14.48 6.10 -19.48
N PHE A 902 -13.54 5.15 -19.58
CA PHE A 902 -13.06 4.65 -20.84
C PHE A 902 -13.52 3.20 -20.98
N ASN A 903 -14.40 2.93 -21.95
CA ASN A 903 -14.73 1.57 -22.35
C ASN A 903 -13.71 1.16 -23.42
N SER A 904 -13.02 0.02 -23.25
CA SER A 904 -12.04 -0.42 -24.25
C SER A 904 -11.99 -1.92 -24.44
N ASP A 905 -11.69 -2.30 -25.68
CA ASP A 905 -11.25 -3.61 -26.15
C ASP A 905 -10.09 -3.34 -27.12
N ASP A 906 -8.81 -3.44 -26.73
CA ASP A 906 -8.27 -3.99 -25.50
C ASP A 906 -7.99 -2.89 -24.44
N GLY A 907 -6.81 -2.28 -24.48
CA GLY A 907 -6.28 -1.44 -23.43
C GLY A 907 -6.21 0.04 -23.77
N PHE A 908 -5.96 0.86 -22.75
CA PHE A 908 -5.87 2.31 -22.89
C PHE A 908 -5.06 2.96 -21.77
N ARG A 909 -4.61 4.19 -22.01
CA ARG A 909 -4.06 5.10 -20.99
C ARG A 909 -4.47 6.53 -21.28
N VAL A 910 -4.99 7.24 -20.28
CA VAL A 910 -5.30 8.67 -20.31
C VAL A 910 -4.29 9.43 -19.46
N THR A 911 -3.73 10.50 -20.02
CA THR A 911 -2.72 11.36 -19.38
C THR A 911 -3.07 12.84 -19.51
N LEU A 912 -2.60 13.64 -18.56
CA LEU A 912 -2.63 15.09 -18.65
C LEU A 912 -1.47 15.61 -19.51
N GLY A 913 -1.79 16.46 -20.49
CA GLY A 913 -0.86 16.93 -21.50
C GLY A 913 -1.12 16.28 -22.87
N HIS A 914 -0.50 16.84 -23.92
CA HIS A 914 -0.51 16.26 -25.28
C HIS A 914 0.82 15.59 -25.66
N GLU A 915 1.84 15.74 -24.81
CA GLU A 915 3.15 15.17 -25.05
C GLU A 915 3.18 13.70 -24.68
N ALA A 916 3.82 12.90 -25.52
CA ALA A 916 4.11 11.50 -25.23
C ALA A 916 5.30 11.46 -24.27
N SER A 917 5.02 11.30 -22.98
CA SER A 917 6.04 11.23 -21.92
C SER A 917 5.73 10.05 -20.99
N PRO A 918 6.72 9.22 -20.63
CA PRO A 918 6.54 8.20 -19.59
C PRO A 918 6.14 8.85 -18.26
N ASP A 919 6.73 10.01 -17.95
CA ASP A 919 6.47 10.80 -16.73
C ASP A 919 5.18 11.63 -16.78
N ALA A 920 4.32 11.46 -17.80
CA ALA A 920 3.05 12.19 -17.85
C ALA A 920 2.14 11.78 -16.69
N ILE A 921 1.40 12.75 -16.15
CA ILE A 921 0.42 12.50 -15.07
C ILE A 921 -0.68 11.58 -15.63
N GLN A 922 -0.69 10.33 -15.18
CA GLN A 922 -1.67 9.32 -15.57
C GLN A 922 -2.99 9.56 -14.83
N LEU A 923 -4.08 9.70 -15.58
CA LEU A 923 -5.42 9.91 -15.04
C LEU A 923 -6.22 8.60 -14.94
N GLY A 924 -6.02 7.69 -15.90
CA GLY A 924 -6.65 6.36 -15.91
C GLY A 924 -5.91 5.43 -16.87
N VAL A 925 -5.90 4.13 -16.58
CA VAL A 925 -5.19 3.12 -17.37
C VAL A 925 -5.88 1.76 -17.27
N PHE A 926 -5.81 0.99 -18.35
CA PHE A 926 -5.87 -0.46 -18.30
C PHE A 926 -4.81 -0.99 -19.27
N SER A 927 -3.78 -1.66 -18.73
CA SER A 927 -2.66 -2.21 -19.50
C SER A 927 -2.81 -3.73 -19.61
N GLY A 928 -3.40 -4.21 -20.69
CA GLY A 928 -3.61 -5.64 -20.91
C GLY A 928 -4.53 -5.91 -22.09
N GLY A 929 -4.79 -7.19 -22.35
CA GLY A 929 -5.86 -7.64 -23.24
C GLY A 929 -7.17 -7.85 -22.48
N ARG A 930 -8.29 -7.36 -23.00
CA ARG A 930 -9.65 -7.58 -22.45
C ARG A 930 -10.70 -7.37 -23.53
N GLY A 931 -11.86 -8.02 -23.38
CA GLY A 931 -13.04 -7.62 -24.15
C GLY A 931 -13.63 -6.29 -23.65
N ALA A 932 -14.54 -5.71 -24.43
CA ALA A 932 -15.26 -4.47 -24.14
C ALA A 932 -15.69 -4.33 -22.66
N ALA A 933 -14.99 -3.48 -21.91
CA ALA A 933 -15.29 -3.25 -20.49
C ALA A 933 -14.97 -1.81 -20.07
N ASP A 934 -15.67 -1.33 -19.04
CA ASP A 934 -15.47 0.00 -18.49
C ASP A 934 -14.28 0.03 -17.52
N THR A 935 -13.47 1.09 -17.62
CA THR A 935 -12.61 1.54 -16.53
C THR A 935 -13.04 2.94 -16.10
N VAL A 936 -13.43 3.07 -14.83
CA VAL A 936 -13.80 4.35 -14.22
C VAL A 936 -12.59 4.96 -13.53
N PHE A 937 -12.34 6.24 -13.73
CA PHE A 937 -11.29 7.01 -13.05
C PHE A 937 -11.76 8.44 -12.79
N GLY A 938 -11.12 9.15 -11.85
CA GLY A 938 -11.55 10.50 -11.49
C GLY A 938 -10.45 11.37 -10.90
N PHE A 939 -10.67 12.68 -10.98
CA PHE A 939 -9.74 13.70 -10.50
C PHE A 939 -10.51 14.97 -10.14
N ALA A 940 -9.93 15.78 -9.25
CA ALA A 940 -10.46 17.09 -8.92
C ALA A 940 -9.89 18.17 -9.83
N VAL A 941 -10.76 19.05 -10.28
CA VAL A 941 -10.43 20.31 -10.94
C VAL A 941 -10.65 21.41 -9.93
N VAL A 942 -9.58 22.06 -9.47
CA VAL A 942 -9.67 23.21 -8.55
C VAL A 942 -9.99 24.51 -9.29
N LYS A 943 -9.61 24.60 -10.57
CA LYS A 943 -9.80 25.81 -11.38
C LYS A 943 -10.44 25.47 -12.73
N ALA A 944 -11.68 25.91 -12.92
CA ALA A 944 -12.41 25.72 -14.17
C ALA A 944 -11.60 26.22 -15.38
N GLY A 945 -11.59 25.49 -16.50
CA GLY A 945 -10.79 25.82 -17.67
C GLY A 945 -10.63 24.69 -18.66
N LEU A 946 -9.80 24.91 -19.68
CA LEU A 946 -9.46 23.89 -20.68
C LEU A 946 -8.13 23.22 -20.32
N TYR A 947 -8.14 21.90 -20.24
CA TYR A 947 -6.98 21.07 -19.92
C TYR A 947 -6.64 20.14 -21.09
N PRO A 948 -5.37 20.01 -21.49
CA PRO A 948 -4.95 19.07 -22.52
C PRO A 948 -5.03 17.65 -21.96
N MET A 949 -5.71 16.77 -22.68
CA MET A 949 -5.72 15.35 -22.40
C MET A 949 -5.27 14.56 -23.61
N ARG A 950 -4.49 13.53 -23.33
CA ARG A 950 -4.03 12.55 -24.30
C ARG A 950 -4.47 11.18 -23.85
N ALA A 951 -5.27 10.52 -24.67
CA ALA A 951 -5.57 9.11 -24.52
C ALA A 951 -4.79 8.32 -25.59
N ILE A 952 -4.23 7.19 -25.20
CA ILE A 952 -3.84 6.13 -26.14
C ILE A 952 -4.79 4.95 -25.93
N TRP A 953 -5.17 4.31 -27.03
CA TRP A 953 -5.99 3.10 -27.04
C TRP A 953 -5.39 2.11 -28.02
N TYR A 954 -5.55 0.82 -27.73
CA TYR A 954 -4.90 -0.21 -28.50
C TYR A 954 -5.64 -1.54 -28.45
N GLU A 955 -5.52 -2.29 -29.53
CA GLU A 955 -6.11 -3.62 -29.70
C GLU A 955 -5.08 -4.54 -30.40
N GLY A 956 -4.99 -5.78 -29.97
CA GLY A 956 -3.99 -6.76 -30.44
C GLY A 956 -4.55 -7.93 -31.23
N GLY A 957 -5.81 -8.30 -31.01
CA GLY A 957 -6.54 -9.27 -31.84
C GLY A 957 -7.95 -9.55 -31.31
N GLY A 958 -8.94 -9.62 -32.20
CA GLY A 958 -10.31 -10.01 -31.86
C GLY A 958 -11.36 -8.92 -32.11
N GLY A 959 -12.07 -8.53 -31.05
CA GLY A 959 -13.00 -7.39 -31.09
C GLY A 959 -12.20 -6.10 -30.89
N ALA A 960 -12.67 -4.97 -31.42
CA ALA A 960 -12.05 -3.69 -31.17
C ALA A 960 -13.11 -2.61 -30.98
N ASN A 961 -13.15 -1.99 -29.81
CA ASN A 961 -14.04 -0.87 -29.53
C ASN A 961 -13.43 0.12 -28.53
N LEU A 962 -13.88 1.37 -28.61
CA LEU A 962 -13.53 2.41 -27.66
C LEU A 962 -14.65 3.45 -27.47
N GLU A 963 -14.92 3.78 -26.21
CA GLU A 963 -15.83 4.86 -25.82
C GLU A 963 -15.17 5.75 -24.76
N TRP A 964 -15.32 7.07 -24.87
CA TRP A 964 -14.84 7.99 -23.84
C TRP A 964 -15.95 8.92 -23.34
N SER A 965 -16.30 8.77 -22.06
CA SER A 965 -17.45 9.42 -21.44
C SER A 965 -17.14 9.99 -20.05
N SER A 966 -18.05 10.80 -19.54
CA SER A 966 -18.10 11.27 -18.15
C SER A 966 -19.38 10.82 -17.46
N THR A 967 -19.36 10.74 -16.13
CA THR A 967 -20.54 10.38 -15.33
C THR A 967 -20.66 11.22 -14.06
N ASP A 968 -21.89 11.48 -13.63
CA ASP A 968 -22.21 12.01 -12.30
C ASP A 968 -22.75 10.92 -11.34
N LEU A 969 -22.47 9.65 -11.65
CA LEU A 969 -23.01 8.43 -11.04
C LEU A 969 -24.47 8.12 -11.38
N SER A 970 -25.27 9.11 -11.77
CA SER A 970 -26.66 8.93 -12.18
C SER A 970 -26.83 8.86 -13.70
N THR A 971 -25.97 9.57 -14.41
CA THR A 971 -26.05 9.79 -15.86
C THR A 971 -24.67 9.66 -16.48
N ARG A 972 -24.56 8.86 -17.53
CA ARG A 972 -23.33 8.73 -18.35
C ARG A 972 -23.54 9.42 -19.69
N VAL A 973 -22.57 10.23 -20.10
CA VAL A 973 -22.63 11.00 -21.37
C VAL A 973 -21.26 10.98 -22.04
N LEU A 974 -21.23 10.77 -23.36
CA LEU A 974 -19.99 10.85 -24.14
C LEU A 974 -19.39 12.26 -24.09
N ILE A 975 -18.06 12.34 -24.07
CA ILE A 975 -17.37 13.63 -24.14
C ILE A 975 -17.61 14.22 -25.53
N ASN A 976 -17.89 15.52 -25.58
CA ASN A 976 -18.29 16.30 -26.75
C ASN A 976 -19.70 16.03 -27.30
N ASP A 977 -20.51 15.24 -26.59
CA ASP A 977 -21.92 15.05 -26.95
C ASP A 977 -22.69 16.39 -26.85
N PRO A 978 -23.41 16.82 -27.90
CA PRO A 978 -24.18 18.06 -27.85
C PRO A 978 -25.33 18.05 -26.83
N GLU A 979 -25.75 16.86 -26.35
CA GLU A 979 -26.83 16.67 -25.39
C GLU A 979 -26.35 16.56 -23.93
N GLY A 980 -25.23 17.22 -23.59
CA GLY A 980 -24.80 17.39 -22.19
C GLY A 980 -23.37 16.95 -21.88
N GLY A 981 -22.60 16.54 -22.88
CA GLY A 981 -21.21 16.14 -22.71
C GLY A 981 -20.29 17.33 -22.38
N LEU A 982 -19.19 17.05 -21.68
CA LEU A 982 -18.09 18.01 -21.54
C LEU A 982 -17.57 18.40 -22.92
N LYS A 983 -17.33 19.69 -23.17
CA LYS A 983 -16.88 20.13 -24.50
C LYS A 983 -15.42 19.74 -24.71
N SER A 984 -15.11 19.33 -25.93
CA SER A 984 -13.75 19.00 -26.34
C SER A 984 -13.33 19.87 -27.53
N TYR A 985 -12.03 20.16 -27.63
CA TYR A 985 -11.47 21.07 -28.62
C TYR A 985 -10.13 20.57 -29.12
N ARG A 986 -9.87 20.62 -30.43
CA ARG A 986 -8.56 20.26 -31.01
C ARG A 986 -7.50 21.33 -30.77
N ALA A 987 -7.92 22.57 -30.55
CA ALA A 987 -7.02 23.69 -30.30
C ALA A 987 -7.55 24.61 -29.18
N ARG A 988 -6.67 25.44 -28.65
CA ARG A 988 -7.02 26.48 -27.68
C ARG A 988 -6.23 27.77 -27.94
N THR A 989 -6.72 28.86 -27.37
CA THR A 989 -6.07 30.16 -27.34
C THR A 989 -5.81 30.61 -25.89
N GLY A 990 -5.30 31.82 -25.69
CA GLY A 990 -5.04 32.35 -24.36
C GLY A 990 -3.71 31.90 -23.75
N ASP A 991 -3.35 32.54 -22.65
CA ASP A 991 -2.13 32.22 -21.91
C ASP A 991 -2.39 30.99 -21.03
N VAL A 992 -1.41 30.08 -21.01
CA VAL A 992 -1.41 28.93 -20.08
C VAL A 992 -0.99 29.45 -18.71
N ASP A 993 -1.70 29.03 -17.66
CA ASP A 993 -1.38 29.41 -16.29
C ASP A 993 0.08 29.02 -15.97
N THR A 994 0.85 29.90 -15.31
CA THR A 994 2.28 29.66 -15.01
C THR A 994 2.56 29.41 -13.54
N GLU A 995 1.57 29.65 -12.69
CA GLU A 995 1.64 29.47 -11.24
C GLU A 995 0.43 28.63 -10.82
N GLU A 996 0.62 27.76 -9.83
CA GLU A 996 -0.49 27.04 -9.24
C GLU A 996 -1.32 28.00 -8.41
N GLU A 997 -2.65 27.89 -8.50
CA GLU A 997 -3.48 28.39 -7.42
C GLU A 997 -3.43 27.34 -6.30
N THR A 998 -2.61 27.60 -5.29
CA THR A 998 -2.67 26.84 -4.05
C THR A 998 -4.01 27.15 -3.42
N SER A 999 -4.90 26.16 -3.30
CA SER A 999 -6.01 26.27 -2.35
C SER A 999 -5.37 26.38 -0.98
N GLY A 1000 -5.52 27.52 -0.31
CA GLY A 1000 -5.02 27.66 1.04
C GLY A 1000 -5.62 26.58 1.95
N ALA A 1001 -4.80 26.05 2.83
CA ALA A 1001 -5.19 25.01 3.78
C ALA A 1001 -4.60 25.34 5.14
N ILE A 1002 -5.36 25.14 6.22
CA ILE A 1002 -4.80 25.15 7.58
C ILE A 1002 -4.27 23.74 7.85
N SER A 1003 -2.95 23.60 7.96
CA SER A 1003 -2.27 22.31 8.14
C SER A 1003 -2.18 21.88 9.60
N SER A 1004 -2.21 22.82 10.55
CA SER A 1004 -2.36 22.50 11.97
C SER A 1004 -2.86 23.70 12.78
N ILE A 1005 -3.48 23.39 13.93
CA ILE A 1005 -3.81 24.36 14.97
C ILE A 1005 -3.34 23.76 16.30
N GLU A 1006 -2.41 24.42 16.97
CA GLU A 1006 -1.88 23.96 18.26
C GLU A 1006 -1.86 25.10 19.29
N LEU A 1007 -1.79 24.73 20.58
CA LEU A 1007 -1.56 25.66 21.67
C LEU A 1007 -0.09 25.60 22.07
N SER A 1008 0.63 26.71 21.89
CA SER A 1008 2.04 26.83 22.26
C SER A 1008 2.30 28.17 22.95
N ASP A 1009 3.00 28.13 24.10
CA ASP A 1009 3.30 29.30 24.94
C ASP A 1009 2.09 30.21 25.24
N GLY A 1010 0.90 29.62 25.37
CA GLY A 1010 -0.35 30.34 25.66
C GLY A 1010 -0.95 31.08 24.47
N SER A 1011 -0.45 30.86 23.25
CA SER A 1011 -1.00 31.36 21.98
C SER A 1011 -1.55 30.20 21.15
N VAL A 1012 -2.52 30.49 20.28
CA VAL A 1012 -2.96 29.58 19.22
C VAL A 1012 -2.02 29.75 18.04
N VAL A 1013 -1.35 28.67 17.63
CA VAL A 1013 -0.41 28.63 16.51
C VAL A 1013 -1.10 27.92 15.34
N ILE A 1014 -1.24 28.63 14.23
CA ILE A 1014 -1.94 28.16 13.03
C ILE A 1014 -0.90 27.96 11.94
N ALA A 1015 -0.61 26.71 11.57
CA ALA A 1015 0.14 26.41 10.36
C ALA A 1015 -0.83 26.39 9.18
N PHE A 1016 -0.46 27.05 8.09
CA PHE A 1016 -1.28 27.13 6.89
C PHE A 1016 -0.42 27.23 5.60
N GLU A 1017 -1.05 26.93 4.48
CA GLU A 1017 -0.62 27.23 3.12
C GLU A 1017 -1.57 28.27 2.52
N GLY A 1018 -1.11 29.12 1.60
CA GLY A 1018 -1.92 30.20 1.03
C GLY A 1018 -1.98 31.47 1.90
N ILE A 1019 -3.09 32.21 1.81
CA ILE A 1019 -3.36 33.47 2.50
C ILE A 1019 -4.27 33.21 3.70
N LEU A 1020 -3.73 33.38 4.90
CA LEU A 1020 -4.55 33.34 6.11
C LEU A 1020 -5.49 34.54 6.14
N LYS A 1021 -6.79 34.28 6.24
CA LYS A 1021 -7.84 35.29 6.45
C LYS A 1021 -8.49 35.07 7.81
N SER A 1022 -9.06 36.13 8.36
CA SER A 1022 -9.78 36.06 9.63
C SER A 1022 -11.10 36.82 9.60
N SER A 1023 -12.03 36.43 10.47
CA SER A 1023 -13.32 37.07 10.67
C SER A 1023 -13.71 37.02 12.15
N SER A 1024 -14.51 37.98 12.61
CA SER A 1024 -15.16 37.95 13.92
C SER A 1024 -16.50 37.19 13.92
N ALA A 1025 -16.91 36.65 12.77
CA ALA A 1025 -18.13 35.88 12.58
C ALA A 1025 -17.86 34.67 11.68
N VAL A 1026 -18.40 33.50 12.02
CA VAL A 1026 -18.18 32.24 11.30
C VAL A 1026 -18.58 32.32 9.81
N GLY A 1027 -19.62 33.11 9.48
CA GLY A 1027 -20.08 33.33 8.11
C GLY A 1027 -19.34 34.43 7.33
N GLY A 1028 -18.26 34.99 7.88
CA GLY A 1028 -17.52 36.10 7.26
C GLY A 1028 -18.16 37.49 7.47
N PRO A 1029 -17.69 38.51 6.74
CA PRO A 1029 -16.66 38.46 5.68
C PRO A 1029 -15.26 38.16 6.24
N TYR A 1030 -14.51 37.33 5.51
CA TYR A 1030 -13.13 36.99 5.84
C TYR A 1030 -12.16 37.93 5.14
N GLU A 1031 -11.28 38.55 5.92
CA GLU A 1031 -10.29 39.52 5.45
C GLU A 1031 -8.88 38.99 5.69
N ALA A 1032 -7.96 39.26 4.75
CA ALA A 1032 -6.57 38.81 4.86
C ALA A 1032 -5.91 39.33 6.15
N VAL A 1033 -5.25 38.42 6.87
CA VAL A 1033 -4.46 38.74 8.05
C VAL A 1033 -3.16 39.39 7.60
N ALA A 1034 -3.05 40.70 7.82
CA ALA A 1034 -1.92 41.48 7.34
C ALA A 1034 -0.58 40.97 7.91
N GLY A 1035 0.30 40.50 7.04
CA GLY A 1035 1.65 40.05 7.40
C GLY A 1035 1.71 38.66 8.04
N ALA A 1036 0.65 37.85 7.94
CA ALA A 1036 0.69 36.47 8.39
C ALA A 1036 1.69 35.65 7.58
N THR A 1037 2.52 34.88 8.28
CA THR A 1037 3.41 33.84 7.72
C THR A 1037 3.16 32.57 8.49
N SER A 1038 3.16 31.42 7.83
CA SER A 1038 2.99 30.13 8.49
C SER A 1038 4.26 29.72 9.25
N PRO A 1039 4.16 29.30 10.53
CA PRO A 1039 2.96 29.32 11.36
C PRO A 1039 2.63 30.72 11.91
N TYR A 1040 1.34 31.07 11.99
CA TYR A 1040 0.85 32.34 12.53
C TYR A 1040 0.33 32.18 13.95
N SER A 1041 0.82 32.99 14.89
CA SER A 1041 0.41 32.96 16.29
C SER A 1041 -0.59 34.05 16.64
N VAL A 1042 -1.68 33.68 17.31
CA VAL A 1042 -2.68 34.61 17.84
C VAL A 1042 -2.90 34.39 19.35
N ALA A 1043 -2.94 35.49 20.11
CA ALA A 1043 -3.25 35.43 21.54
C ALA A 1043 -4.77 35.23 21.74
N PRO A 1044 -5.20 34.31 22.62
CA PRO A 1044 -6.62 34.08 22.90
C PRO A 1044 -7.20 35.20 23.79
N GLU A 1045 -7.42 36.38 23.20
CA GLU A 1045 -7.92 37.57 23.90
C GLU A 1045 -9.45 37.74 23.74
N GLY A 1046 -10.23 36.87 24.38
CA GLY A 1046 -11.59 37.17 24.86
C GLY A 1046 -12.76 37.35 23.87
N GLU A 1047 -12.55 37.40 22.56
CA GLU A 1047 -13.61 37.35 21.53
C GLU A 1047 -13.34 36.19 20.54
N SER A 1048 -14.40 35.52 20.07
CA SER A 1048 -14.27 34.46 19.06
C SER A 1048 -13.76 35.02 17.74
N HIS A 1049 -12.64 34.50 17.25
CA HIS A 1049 -12.08 34.80 15.94
C HIS A 1049 -12.00 33.52 15.12
N PHE A 1050 -12.39 33.61 13.85
CA PHE A 1050 -12.40 32.51 12.90
C PHE A 1050 -11.30 32.74 11.87
N PHE A 1051 -10.59 31.70 11.47
CA PHE A 1051 -9.53 31.75 10.49
C PHE A 1051 -9.82 30.77 9.35
N ILE A 1052 -9.49 31.17 8.12
CA ILE A 1052 -9.46 30.30 6.94
C ILE A 1052 -8.15 30.54 6.22
N ALA A 1053 -7.73 29.59 5.39
CA ALA A 1053 -6.64 29.76 4.46
C ALA A 1053 -7.21 29.68 3.04
N GLU A 1054 -6.77 30.56 2.14
CA GLU A 1054 -7.17 30.59 0.73
C GLU A 1054 -5.99 30.76 -0.21
#